data_AF-A0A3M1HIA7-F1
#
_entry.id   AF-A0A3M1HIA7-F1
#
_cell.length_a   1.000
_cell.length_b   1.000
_cell.length_c   1.000
_cell.angle_alpha   90.00
_cell.angle_beta   90.00
_cell.angle_gamma   90.00
#
_symmetry.space_group_name_H-M   'P 1'
#
loop_
_entity.id
_entity.type
_entity.pdbx_description
1 polymer ?
#
loop_
_entity_poly.entity_id
_entity_poly.type
_entity_poly.pdbx_seq_one_letter_code
_entity_poly.pdbx_strand_id
1 'polypeptide(L)'
;MSSSRRTRFVWLFLLVFIFLPYLYLLKGQNKKTEGEDLYQKGIKSFQEKTFSEALRSFQEYLKQYPKGKYVKELKVKSTIAYFHLRKYSEAEEYGLKVLPSLKGTIWQARLYRILGQHRFAKPHWGYKKRGKITWGRYVQGGRYIWTQREDYQKAVEYLEKAQNHYMALSEKKLPTKKLKTVRHEWIGTDEELIRIIDSISGRWSYYYRPLPSKAFLAKKPKEYNPKFNSSEKILFLYDEAMELAKAGKLDKTTGNLLYSKGMFLVRLGGWNQGSPRKIPPSLHPFRILKRVLKEYPKSKHAPAVLLVMGRILENQSKFLEAKAYYQRLVKEYPKSKWASDAQFYTKEMEKERLSISAKGTFRPGEEPILNLKLRNIMDLHIQVYDFDLAGFLNSNSNKEKAYIRKEIHNYNLKTKDKGDHKYFSMKIKIPVKSVGPYWVKISSNFIEANRLLLISDIAFVQRLDRNKVFLFAADANSGKPITNGKVLIIERYLTPRHTYRVDYYRGRTNQDGIATKFLALPPSSSIKAVVWQGNRFAISNRGYTPYSSSYYTRLNYRFYSITDRPVYRPSHKVHFKAYLRLYKNGIYNNMPNEIVRVRIISPRGKEVYKARHITDENGAIHGSFQLAKKADLGMYRIYYRLQNSRYGYHYSQGNRFRVEEYKKPEFEVLVDTPKKQVKLGQKVKIKIKGRYYFGAPVVGAKVKYQIFRKNFFHSYYPPGPWDWLYGYGYGIRYLDAYYNIGWHNWYFYHSHQYRAPSGELVLQGTGRTNEQGVLEVLLDTSKYLNHPVLKKVDHLFTVKAEMTDQSRRMIRGGGSMKVTRKAFYSYIFSQRGFYTAGDKGKFEVTALKASNEPVQTKGILKIFKVKKVEVSINKDKKISDKIKKLLGTGKLKKQFTEKLTLVHSRPLSTNAEGKAVFEFKTDEPGRYRLIFESKDSWGQTVQGIRDIWFTSKDFTGNQFNFGNLEILMDKRHYEEGETAQVMVNIQQKGATVLLTEEVGSEILATHVLHPKGKSALLEIPISKKHIPNFFLQAVSIYQGKIHLQRVQVFVPPVKKILKLALKPSKPFYRPGEKAKIDVLVTDGHQKPVSVPVCLGVVDQSVYYIQGNLTPDVRKFFYGTLRGWSLQYLSSYSFISYAIIKDNSPYYYSLYPCHGMPPGWWYTGPVAEEESEKEIRDGYSLRKLAGQSQGAPEAQKKSKKGFSGKAGRFGAAKKARAPMAPPGDRKMAKDALAKSPSASNKQQA
;
A
#
# COMPACT_ATOMS: atom_id res chain seq x y z
N MET A 1 84.96 8.03 -25.74
CA MET A 1 85.97 6.98 -25.50
C MET A 1 85.24 5.74 -25.01
N SER A 2 84.97 4.80 -25.91
CA SER A 2 85.76 3.56 -26.14
C SER A 2 85.50 2.54 -25.02
N SER A 3 84.83 1.41 -25.31
CA SER A 3 85.46 0.11 -25.60
C SER A 3 86.55 -0.24 -24.58
N SER A 4 86.60 -1.40 -23.94
CA SER A 4 86.35 -2.72 -24.46
C SER A 4 86.43 -3.73 -23.29
N ARG A 5 85.66 -4.81 -23.38
CA ARG A 5 86.02 -6.18 -22.96
C ARG A 5 84.93 -7.16 -23.45
N ARG A 6 84.54 -6.98 -24.72
CA ARG A 6 83.97 -8.04 -25.57
C ARG A 6 85.15 -8.62 -26.34
N THR A 7 85.67 -9.79 -25.95
CA THR A 7 86.26 -10.76 -26.91
C THR A 7 86.69 -12.10 -26.32
N ARG A 8 86.82 -12.29 -25.00
CA ARG A 8 87.16 -13.63 -24.45
C ARG A 8 85.95 -14.50 -24.07
N PHE A 9 84.74 -13.93 -24.02
CA PHE A 9 83.50 -14.66 -23.72
C PHE A 9 82.82 -15.30 -24.95
N VAL A 10 83.31 -15.02 -26.16
CA VAL A 10 82.64 -15.42 -27.41
C VAL A 10 83.06 -16.81 -27.91
N TRP A 11 84.22 -17.34 -27.52
CA TRP A 11 84.68 -18.67 -27.99
C TRP A 11 84.28 -19.85 -27.08
N LEU A 12 84.10 -19.65 -25.77
CA LEU A 12 83.67 -20.75 -24.87
C LEU A 12 82.15 -21.05 -24.98
N PHE A 13 81.35 -20.07 -25.39
CA PHE A 13 79.90 -20.23 -25.56
C PHE A 13 79.52 -20.93 -26.88
N LEU A 14 80.43 -20.98 -27.86
CA LEU A 14 80.20 -21.57 -29.17
C LEU A 14 80.37 -23.10 -29.19
N LEU A 15 81.19 -23.69 -28.31
CA LEU A 15 81.39 -25.16 -28.24
C LEU A 15 80.30 -25.90 -27.45
N VAL A 16 79.64 -25.26 -26.49
CA VAL A 16 78.55 -25.88 -25.71
C VAL A 16 77.23 -25.91 -26.50
N PHE A 17 77.05 -24.98 -27.46
CA PHE A 17 75.86 -24.92 -28.32
C PHE A 17 75.89 -25.90 -29.51
N ILE A 18 77.05 -26.48 -29.83
CA ILE A 18 77.19 -27.38 -30.99
C ILE A 18 77.04 -28.87 -30.60
N PHE A 19 77.31 -29.27 -29.34
CA PHE A 19 77.28 -30.70 -28.95
C PHE A 19 76.13 -31.14 -28.03
N LEU A 20 75.41 -30.24 -27.35
CA LEU A 20 74.21 -30.64 -26.60
C LEU A 20 73.00 -31.09 -27.46
N PRO A 21 72.84 -30.66 -28.74
CA PRO A 21 71.78 -31.20 -29.59
C PRO A 21 72.02 -32.67 -30.00
N TYR A 22 73.25 -33.18 -29.92
CA TYR A 22 73.60 -34.54 -30.37
C TYR A 22 73.44 -35.60 -29.27
N LEU A 23 73.57 -35.23 -28.00
CA LEU A 23 73.35 -36.15 -26.86
C LEU A 23 71.87 -36.38 -26.53
N TYR A 24 70.96 -35.58 -27.07
CA TYR A 24 69.52 -35.84 -27.01
C TYR A 24 68.99 -36.71 -28.16
N LEU A 25 69.84 -37.02 -29.15
CA LEU A 25 69.51 -37.83 -30.33
C LEU A 25 69.83 -39.33 -30.17
N LEU A 26 70.37 -39.78 -29.02
CA LEU A 26 70.71 -41.20 -28.79
C LEU A 26 70.24 -41.73 -27.42
N LYS A 27 68.98 -41.46 -27.03
CA LYS A 27 68.28 -42.29 -26.04
C LYS A 27 66.78 -42.35 -26.34
N GLY A 28 66.41 -43.40 -27.06
CA GLY A 28 65.08 -44.00 -27.01
C GLY A 28 64.02 -43.35 -27.88
N GLN A 29 63.90 -43.83 -29.11
CA GLN A 29 62.61 -43.94 -29.79
C GLN A 29 61.62 -44.67 -28.87
N ASN A 30 60.83 -43.93 -28.09
CA ASN A 30 59.56 -44.42 -27.60
C ASN A 30 58.51 -43.94 -28.59
N LYS A 31 57.95 -44.89 -29.37
CA LYS A 31 56.71 -44.70 -30.11
C LYS A 31 55.75 -43.89 -29.24
N LYS A 32 55.46 -42.63 -29.62
CA LYS A 32 54.31 -41.91 -29.09
C LYS A 32 53.11 -42.82 -29.35
N THR A 33 52.53 -43.34 -28.28
CA THR A 33 51.30 -44.12 -28.40
C THR A 33 50.22 -43.17 -28.92
N GLU A 34 49.46 -43.58 -29.94
CA GLU A 34 48.38 -42.80 -30.56
C GLU A 34 47.45 -42.11 -29.55
N GLY A 35 47.28 -42.67 -28.36
CA GLY A 35 46.51 -42.10 -27.26
C GLY A 35 47.05 -40.81 -26.66
N GLU A 36 48.37 -40.60 -26.58
CA GLU A 36 48.93 -39.37 -26.01
C GLU A 36 48.70 -38.18 -26.94
N ASP A 37 48.82 -38.37 -28.26
CA ASP A 37 48.52 -37.30 -29.24
C ASP A 37 47.01 -36.95 -29.24
N LEU A 38 46.11 -37.93 -29.12
CA LEU A 38 44.67 -37.68 -28.95
C LEU A 38 44.35 -36.89 -27.66
N TYR A 39 45.02 -37.22 -26.56
CA TYR A 39 44.88 -36.49 -25.30
C TYR A 39 45.38 -35.05 -25.43
N GLN A 40 46.58 -34.83 -25.95
CA GLN A 40 47.16 -33.49 -26.12
C GLN A 40 46.32 -32.63 -27.08
N LYS A 41 45.84 -33.21 -28.18
CA LYS A 41 44.91 -32.55 -29.12
C LYS A 41 43.63 -32.11 -28.41
N GLY A 42 43.00 -33.00 -27.65
CA GLY A 42 41.79 -32.67 -26.90
C GLY A 42 42.00 -31.58 -25.84
N ILE A 43 43.12 -31.64 -25.11
CA ILE A 43 43.46 -30.62 -24.10
C ILE A 43 43.77 -29.26 -24.74
N LYS A 44 44.50 -29.24 -25.86
CA LYS A 44 44.78 -28.02 -26.62
C LYS A 44 43.48 -27.37 -27.09
N SER A 45 42.60 -28.11 -27.77
CA SER A 45 41.28 -27.61 -28.19
C SER A 45 40.44 -27.11 -26.99
N PHE A 46 40.53 -27.77 -25.84
CA PHE A 46 39.82 -27.33 -24.63
C PHE A 46 40.36 -26.00 -24.07
N GLN A 47 41.68 -25.80 -24.11
CA GLN A 47 42.33 -24.55 -23.69
C GLN A 47 42.05 -23.41 -24.69
N GLU A 48 42.02 -23.71 -25.98
CA GLU A 48 41.64 -22.81 -27.07
C GLU A 48 40.14 -22.50 -27.12
N LYS A 49 39.34 -23.15 -26.25
CA LYS A 49 37.87 -23.00 -26.13
C LYS A 49 37.10 -23.49 -27.36
N THR A 50 37.70 -24.35 -28.20
CA THR A 50 37.00 -25.09 -29.27
C THR A 50 36.36 -26.36 -28.68
N PHE A 51 35.36 -26.16 -27.81
CA PHE A 51 34.79 -27.23 -26.97
C PHE A 51 34.16 -28.40 -27.76
N SER A 52 33.72 -28.19 -29.00
CA SER A 52 33.21 -29.26 -29.87
C SER A 52 34.31 -30.21 -30.33
N GLU A 53 35.46 -29.68 -30.72
CA GLU A 53 36.64 -30.45 -31.14
C GLU A 53 37.26 -31.16 -29.94
N ALA A 54 37.39 -30.44 -28.81
CA ALA A 54 37.85 -31.01 -27.55
C ALA A 54 36.98 -32.19 -27.12
N LEU A 55 35.65 -32.03 -27.18
CA LEU A 55 34.72 -33.11 -26.81
C LEU A 55 34.83 -34.31 -27.75
N ARG A 56 35.02 -34.09 -29.05
CA ARG A 56 35.24 -35.17 -30.03
C ARG A 56 36.51 -35.96 -29.70
N SER A 57 37.64 -35.27 -29.50
CA SER A 57 38.91 -35.91 -29.13
C SER A 57 38.84 -36.60 -27.76
N PHE A 58 38.13 -36.04 -26.79
CA PHE A 58 37.91 -36.70 -25.49
C PHE A 58 37.09 -37.98 -25.63
N GLN A 59 36.02 -37.97 -26.43
CA GLN A 59 35.18 -39.15 -26.66
C GLN A 59 35.93 -40.24 -27.41
N GLU A 60 36.74 -39.87 -28.39
CA GLU A 60 37.58 -40.77 -29.16
C GLU A 60 38.64 -41.44 -28.26
N TYR A 61 39.34 -40.66 -27.43
CA TYR A 61 40.25 -41.20 -26.42
C TYR A 61 39.54 -42.14 -25.44
N LEU A 62 38.38 -41.74 -24.91
CA LEU A 62 37.63 -42.55 -23.93
C LEU A 62 37.11 -43.86 -24.52
N LYS A 63 36.88 -43.92 -25.84
CA LYS A 63 36.48 -45.12 -26.57
C LYS A 63 37.66 -46.06 -26.83
N GLN A 64 38.79 -45.51 -27.29
CA GLN A 64 39.97 -46.31 -27.66
C GLN A 64 40.80 -46.73 -26.44
N TYR A 65 40.83 -45.92 -25.37
CA TYR A 65 41.65 -46.14 -24.18
C TYR A 65 40.82 -46.11 -22.88
N PRO A 66 39.86 -47.02 -22.69
CA PRO A 66 38.91 -46.98 -21.56
C PRO A 66 39.55 -47.16 -20.18
N LYS A 67 40.78 -47.69 -20.09
CA LYS A 67 41.60 -47.83 -18.87
C LYS A 67 42.81 -46.88 -18.83
N GLY A 68 42.90 -45.91 -19.75
CA GLY A 68 44.03 -44.98 -19.84
C GLY A 68 44.18 -44.06 -18.62
N LYS A 69 45.40 -43.57 -18.39
CA LYS A 69 45.76 -42.70 -17.25
C LYS A 69 44.91 -41.43 -17.16
N TYR A 70 44.48 -40.87 -18.30
CA TYR A 70 43.71 -39.62 -18.37
C TYR A 70 42.19 -39.80 -18.33
N VAL A 71 41.67 -41.03 -18.30
CA VAL A 71 40.23 -41.33 -18.42
C VAL A 71 39.39 -40.54 -17.40
N LYS A 72 39.84 -40.47 -16.14
CA LYS A 72 39.10 -39.77 -15.07
C LYS A 72 39.04 -38.26 -15.32
N GLU A 73 40.13 -37.67 -15.78
CA GLU A 73 40.23 -36.26 -16.11
C GLU A 73 39.38 -35.90 -17.34
N LEU A 74 39.49 -36.68 -18.42
CA LEU A 74 38.77 -36.44 -19.66
C LEU A 74 37.25 -36.59 -19.50
N LYS A 75 36.79 -37.53 -18.65
CA LYS A 75 35.38 -37.64 -18.27
C LYS A 75 34.87 -36.36 -17.59
N VAL A 76 35.66 -35.77 -16.68
CA VAL A 76 35.30 -34.51 -16.03
C VAL A 76 35.33 -33.33 -17.02
N LYS A 77 36.38 -33.22 -17.86
CA LYS A 77 36.48 -32.15 -18.87
C LYS A 77 35.40 -32.25 -19.95
N SER A 78 34.96 -33.45 -20.31
CA SER A 78 33.83 -33.66 -21.22
C SER A 78 32.52 -33.07 -20.67
N THR A 79 32.29 -33.19 -19.35
CA THR A 79 31.15 -32.54 -18.67
C THR A 79 31.20 -31.02 -18.83
N ILE A 80 32.37 -30.43 -18.61
CA ILE A 80 32.60 -28.98 -18.77
C ILE A 80 32.39 -28.55 -20.23
N ALA A 81 32.90 -29.33 -21.19
CA ALA A 81 32.74 -29.06 -22.62
C ALA A 81 31.27 -29.03 -23.05
N TYR A 82 30.45 -30.01 -22.61
CA TYR A 82 29.00 -30.00 -22.84
C TYR A 82 28.33 -28.71 -22.32
N PHE A 83 28.73 -28.25 -21.13
CA PHE A 83 28.17 -27.02 -20.55
C PHE A 83 28.52 -25.78 -21.37
N HIS A 84 29.78 -25.62 -21.80
CA HIS A 84 30.19 -24.47 -22.61
C HIS A 84 29.59 -24.48 -24.02
N LEU A 85 29.24 -25.65 -24.56
CA LEU A 85 28.43 -25.81 -25.77
C LEU A 85 26.94 -25.46 -25.57
N ARG A 86 26.55 -24.98 -24.38
CA ARG A 86 25.17 -24.69 -23.97
C ARG A 86 24.24 -25.90 -24.00
N LYS A 87 24.79 -27.11 -23.98
CA LYS A 87 24.08 -28.38 -23.84
C LYS A 87 23.90 -28.72 -22.35
N TYR A 88 23.15 -27.87 -21.65
CA TYR A 88 23.12 -27.87 -20.18
C TYR A 88 22.51 -29.14 -19.57
N SER A 89 21.51 -29.72 -20.24
CA SER A 89 20.86 -30.96 -19.79
C SER A 89 21.79 -32.16 -20.00
N GLU A 90 22.45 -32.20 -21.16
CA GLU A 90 23.40 -33.24 -21.54
C GLU A 90 24.67 -33.20 -20.67
N ALA A 91 25.14 -32.00 -20.31
CA ALA A 91 26.27 -31.83 -19.39
C ALA A 91 25.98 -32.48 -18.02
N GLU A 92 24.80 -32.20 -17.46
CA GLU A 92 24.42 -32.75 -16.17
C GLU A 92 24.19 -34.27 -16.23
N GLU A 93 23.48 -34.75 -17.24
CA GLU A 93 23.22 -36.18 -17.44
C GLU A 93 24.53 -36.97 -17.60
N TYR A 94 25.45 -36.48 -18.43
CA TYR A 94 26.76 -37.09 -18.62
C TYR A 94 27.59 -37.08 -17.34
N GLY A 95 27.61 -35.96 -16.61
CA GLY A 95 28.32 -35.86 -15.34
C GLY A 95 27.77 -36.83 -14.29
N LEU A 96 26.43 -36.94 -14.16
CA LEU A 96 25.80 -37.90 -13.25
C LEU A 96 26.07 -39.36 -13.63
N LYS A 97 26.09 -39.68 -14.93
CA LYS A 97 26.45 -41.02 -15.43
C LYS A 97 27.90 -41.40 -15.12
N VAL A 98 28.81 -40.43 -15.14
CA VAL A 98 30.24 -40.64 -14.89
C VAL A 98 30.57 -40.82 -13.40
N LEU A 99 29.81 -40.19 -12.50
CA LEU A 99 30.09 -40.13 -11.05
C LEU A 99 30.45 -41.48 -10.40
N PRO A 100 29.70 -42.59 -10.63
CA PRO A 100 30.03 -43.90 -10.04
C PRO A 100 31.44 -44.39 -10.41
N SER A 101 31.92 -44.11 -11.62
CA SER A 101 33.24 -44.52 -12.09
C SER A 101 34.40 -43.74 -11.47
N LEU A 102 34.12 -42.69 -10.69
CA LEU A 102 35.11 -41.86 -10.01
C LEU A 102 35.17 -42.13 -8.49
N LYS A 103 34.39 -43.09 -7.98
CA LYS A 103 34.19 -43.33 -6.54
C LYS A 103 35.51 -43.35 -5.75
N GLY A 104 35.56 -42.57 -4.67
CA GLY A 104 36.70 -42.53 -3.73
C GLY A 104 37.93 -41.77 -4.24
N THR A 105 37.85 -41.12 -5.41
CA THR A 105 38.94 -40.31 -6.00
C THR A 105 38.68 -38.81 -5.87
N ILE A 106 39.72 -37.99 -5.95
CA ILE A 106 39.60 -36.51 -6.00
C ILE A 106 38.75 -36.02 -7.18
N TRP A 107 38.72 -36.78 -8.28
CA TRP A 107 37.92 -36.46 -9.46
C TRP A 107 36.41 -36.55 -9.19
N GLN A 108 35.97 -37.39 -8.25
CA GLN A 108 34.57 -37.43 -7.82
C GLN A 108 34.15 -36.12 -7.14
N ALA A 109 34.98 -35.62 -6.22
CA ALA A 109 34.75 -34.34 -5.54
C ALA A 109 34.73 -33.17 -6.53
N ARG A 110 35.69 -33.14 -7.47
CA ARG A 110 35.75 -32.14 -8.54
C ARG A 110 34.50 -32.17 -9.43
N LEU A 111 34.02 -33.35 -9.80
CA LEU A 111 32.84 -33.47 -10.66
C LEU A 111 31.56 -32.99 -9.96
N TYR A 112 31.37 -33.34 -8.68
CA TYR A 112 30.27 -32.79 -7.89
C TYR A 112 30.33 -31.26 -7.79
N ARG A 113 31.52 -30.69 -7.56
CA ARG A 113 31.72 -29.24 -7.54
C ARG A 113 31.34 -28.59 -8.87
N ILE A 114 31.78 -29.17 -9.99
CA ILE A 114 31.46 -28.72 -11.35
C ILE A 114 29.96 -28.77 -11.63
N LEU A 115 29.27 -29.85 -11.24
CA LEU A 115 27.82 -29.96 -11.38
C LEU A 115 27.07 -28.87 -10.59
N GLY A 116 27.55 -28.55 -9.39
CA GLY A 116 27.06 -27.43 -8.59
C GLY A 116 27.24 -26.08 -9.30
N GLN A 117 28.44 -25.83 -9.82
CA GLN A 117 28.74 -24.62 -10.59
C GLN A 117 27.86 -24.50 -11.85
N HIS A 118 27.65 -25.59 -12.58
CA HIS A 118 26.80 -25.62 -13.78
C HIS A 118 25.35 -25.30 -13.45
N ARG A 119 24.80 -25.87 -12.38
CA ARG A 119 23.44 -25.56 -11.91
C ARG A 119 23.29 -24.09 -11.54
N PHE A 120 24.30 -23.50 -10.91
CA PHE A 120 24.29 -22.08 -10.55
C PHE A 120 24.48 -21.14 -11.76
N ALA A 121 25.25 -21.54 -12.77
CA ALA A 121 25.65 -20.68 -13.88
C ALA A 121 24.74 -20.76 -15.13
N LYS A 122 23.87 -21.77 -15.25
CA LYS A 122 22.96 -21.86 -16.40
C LYS A 122 21.90 -20.74 -16.38
N PRO A 123 21.22 -20.46 -17.50
CA PRO A 123 20.31 -19.29 -17.61
C PRO A 123 19.11 -19.26 -16.64
N HIS A 124 18.73 -20.38 -16.02
CA HIS A 124 17.54 -20.54 -15.16
C HIS A 124 16.18 -20.29 -15.82
N TRP A 125 16.17 -19.88 -17.09
CA TRP A 125 14.96 -19.66 -17.86
C TRP A 125 15.06 -20.30 -19.23
N GLY A 126 13.92 -20.69 -19.78
CA GLY A 126 13.86 -21.33 -21.08
C GLY A 126 12.44 -21.57 -21.54
N TYR A 127 12.30 -22.32 -22.64
CA TYR A 127 11.01 -22.70 -23.20
C TYR A 127 10.96 -24.21 -23.42
N LYS A 128 9.87 -24.85 -22.97
CA LYS A 128 9.62 -26.29 -23.15
C LYS A 128 8.65 -26.52 -24.32
N LYS A 129 9.05 -27.32 -25.31
CA LYS A 129 8.22 -27.70 -26.47
C LYS A 129 8.47 -29.18 -26.81
N ARG A 130 7.40 -29.99 -26.93
CA ARG A 130 7.46 -31.45 -27.19
C ARG A 130 8.45 -32.19 -26.25
N GLY A 131 8.36 -31.93 -24.94
CA GLY A 131 9.22 -32.56 -23.93
C GLY A 131 10.62 -31.95 -23.79
N LYS A 132 11.20 -31.36 -24.85
CA LYS A 132 12.55 -30.77 -24.85
C LYS A 132 12.55 -29.33 -24.32
N ILE A 133 13.57 -28.98 -23.53
CA ILE A 133 13.77 -27.65 -22.96
C ILE A 133 14.91 -26.94 -23.71
N THR A 134 14.65 -25.72 -24.18
CA THR A 134 15.69 -24.83 -24.70
C THR A 134 15.94 -23.71 -23.70
N TRP A 135 17.10 -23.75 -23.05
CA TRP A 135 17.51 -22.75 -22.04
C TRP A 135 18.07 -21.48 -22.68
N GLY A 136 17.74 -20.32 -22.10
CA GLY A 136 18.33 -19.04 -22.47
C GLY A 136 17.96 -18.50 -23.86
N ARG A 137 16.95 -19.10 -24.53
CA ARG A 137 16.45 -18.66 -25.84
C ARG A 137 14.93 -18.81 -25.92
N TYR A 138 14.29 -17.87 -26.61
CA TYR A 138 12.88 -17.94 -26.94
C TYR A 138 12.60 -19.05 -27.96
N VAL A 139 11.50 -19.80 -27.75
CA VAL A 139 11.00 -20.80 -28.72
C VAL A 139 9.52 -20.54 -28.98
N GLN A 140 9.17 -20.25 -30.22
CA GLN A 140 7.79 -19.98 -30.63
C GLN A 140 6.88 -21.19 -30.36
N GLY A 141 5.79 -20.95 -29.63
CA GLY A 141 4.84 -21.99 -29.20
C GLY A 141 5.35 -22.88 -28.06
N GLY A 142 6.48 -22.56 -27.42
CA GLY A 142 6.95 -23.25 -26.22
C GLY A 142 6.36 -22.65 -24.93
N ARG A 143 6.25 -23.46 -23.86
CA ARG A 143 5.87 -22.98 -22.53
C ARG A 143 7.10 -22.40 -21.82
N TYR A 144 7.03 -21.13 -21.41
CA TYR A 144 8.08 -20.50 -20.60
C TYR A 144 8.27 -21.25 -19.26
N ILE A 145 9.51 -21.43 -18.86
CA ILE A 145 9.90 -22.03 -17.59
C ILE A 145 10.96 -21.16 -16.90
N TRP A 146 10.87 -21.09 -15.58
CA TRP A 146 11.83 -20.43 -14.69
C TRP A 146 12.15 -21.38 -13.53
N THR A 147 13.43 -21.69 -13.32
CA THR A 147 13.87 -22.74 -12.37
C THR A 147 14.98 -22.30 -11.42
N GLN A 148 15.19 -20.99 -11.26
CA GLN A 148 16.34 -20.46 -10.51
C GLN A 148 16.44 -21.00 -9.09
N ARG A 149 15.31 -21.13 -8.38
CA ARG A 149 15.30 -21.57 -6.99
C ARG A 149 15.64 -23.06 -6.88
N GLU A 150 15.03 -23.89 -7.73
CA GLU A 150 15.28 -25.33 -7.80
C GLU A 150 16.73 -25.62 -8.21
N ASP A 151 17.26 -24.83 -9.15
CA ASP A 151 18.64 -24.95 -9.61
C ASP A 151 19.65 -24.59 -8.53
N TYR A 152 19.41 -23.52 -7.77
CA TYR A 152 20.29 -23.15 -6.67
C TYR A 152 20.26 -24.16 -5.52
N GLN A 153 19.08 -24.73 -5.22
CA GLN A 153 18.97 -25.81 -4.23
C GLN A 153 19.76 -27.05 -4.65
N LYS A 154 19.65 -27.47 -5.91
CA LYS A 154 20.46 -28.58 -6.45
C LYS A 154 21.96 -28.25 -6.49
N ALA A 155 22.31 -27.00 -6.78
CA ALA A 155 23.71 -26.57 -6.73
C ALA A 155 24.31 -26.71 -5.33
N VAL A 156 23.55 -26.33 -4.30
CA VAL A 156 23.92 -26.54 -2.88
C VAL A 156 24.11 -28.03 -2.59
N GLU A 157 23.16 -28.88 -2.99
CA GLU A 157 23.24 -30.33 -2.79
C GLU A 157 24.51 -30.95 -3.40
N TYR A 158 24.85 -30.57 -4.65
CA TYR A 158 26.07 -31.06 -5.29
C TYR A 158 27.35 -30.55 -4.61
N LEU A 159 27.38 -29.30 -4.15
CA LEU A 159 28.53 -28.76 -3.43
C LEU A 159 28.69 -29.37 -2.04
N GLU A 160 27.59 -29.63 -1.31
CA GLU A 160 27.61 -30.36 -0.04
C GLU A 160 28.17 -31.79 -0.25
N LYS A 161 27.80 -32.47 -1.35
CA LYS A 161 28.39 -33.76 -1.74
C LYS A 161 29.89 -33.65 -2.07
N ALA A 162 30.30 -32.62 -2.80
CA ALA A 162 31.72 -32.36 -3.09
C ALA A 162 32.52 -32.15 -1.80
N GLN A 163 31.98 -31.35 -0.88
CA GLN A 163 32.55 -31.07 0.43
C GLN A 163 32.81 -32.35 1.23
N ASN A 164 31.78 -33.20 1.38
CA ASN A 164 31.90 -34.49 2.09
C ASN A 164 32.98 -35.39 1.48
N HIS A 165 33.13 -35.39 0.16
CA HIS A 165 34.18 -36.16 -0.49
C HIS A 165 35.59 -35.58 -0.25
N TYR A 166 35.74 -34.25 -0.23
CA TYR A 166 37.02 -33.63 0.14
C TYR A 166 37.38 -33.88 1.62
N MET A 167 36.39 -33.86 2.52
CA MET A 167 36.55 -34.22 3.93
C MET A 167 37.06 -35.65 4.08
N ALA A 168 36.37 -36.64 3.51
CA ALA A 168 36.77 -38.04 3.55
C ALA A 168 38.14 -38.31 2.90
N LEU A 169 38.55 -37.51 1.91
CA LEU A 169 39.89 -37.59 1.31
C LEU A 169 40.97 -37.00 2.23
N SER A 170 40.61 -36.00 3.04
CA SER A 170 41.55 -35.33 3.96
C SER A 170 41.87 -36.16 5.21
N GLU A 171 41.00 -37.09 5.58
CA GLU A 171 41.18 -38.04 6.69
C GLU A 171 42.08 -39.23 6.32
N LYS A 172 42.34 -39.47 5.02
CA LYS A 172 43.28 -40.49 4.56
C LYS A 172 44.72 -40.02 4.78
N LYS A 173 45.64 -40.94 5.11
CA LYS A 173 47.10 -40.71 5.17
C LYS A 173 47.64 -40.39 3.76
N LEU A 174 47.51 -39.15 3.30
CA LEU A 174 47.99 -38.66 2.00
C LEU A 174 49.34 -37.92 2.14
N PRO A 175 50.24 -38.00 1.15
CA PRO A 175 51.45 -37.17 1.10
C PRO A 175 51.13 -35.67 1.21
N THR A 176 51.97 -34.90 1.91
CA THR A 176 51.75 -33.48 2.26
C THR A 176 51.34 -32.61 1.06
N LYS A 177 51.94 -32.83 -0.12
CA LYS A 177 51.61 -32.10 -1.37
C LYS A 177 50.19 -32.40 -1.88
N LYS A 178 49.74 -33.66 -1.79
CA LYS A 178 48.37 -34.07 -2.18
C LYS A 178 47.34 -33.58 -1.16
N LEU A 179 47.65 -33.66 0.13
CA LEU A 179 46.80 -33.15 1.20
C LEU A 179 46.59 -31.63 1.10
N LYS A 180 47.64 -30.86 0.78
CA LYS A 180 47.55 -29.41 0.52
C LYS A 180 46.62 -29.08 -0.66
N THR A 181 46.64 -29.91 -1.70
CA THR A 181 45.77 -29.76 -2.88
C THR A 181 44.31 -30.03 -2.52
N VAL A 182 44.04 -31.10 -1.77
CA VAL A 182 42.70 -31.45 -1.27
C VAL A 182 42.12 -30.32 -0.41
N ARG A 183 42.90 -29.81 0.56
CA ARG A 183 42.46 -28.68 1.41
C ARG A 183 42.18 -27.41 0.61
N HIS A 184 43.00 -27.10 -0.40
CA HIS A 184 42.80 -25.91 -1.23
C HIS A 184 41.52 -26.00 -2.07
N GLU A 185 41.25 -27.16 -2.67
CA GLU A 185 40.02 -27.38 -3.45
C GLU A 185 38.77 -27.43 -2.56
N TRP A 186 38.89 -27.95 -1.34
CA TRP A 186 37.82 -27.91 -0.34
C TRP A 186 37.46 -26.47 0.01
N ILE A 187 38.43 -25.63 0.38
CA ILE A 187 38.19 -24.21 0.67
C ILE A 187 37.46 -23.51 -0.49
N GLY A 188 37.87 -23.77 -1.73
CA GLY A 188 37.18 -23.22 -2.90
C GLY A 188 35.75 -23.74 -3.09
N THR A 189 35.45 -24.95 -2.62
CA THR A 189 34.10 -25.52 -2.59
C THR A 189 33.23 -24.80 -1.54
N ASP A 190 33.78 -24.54 -0.35
CA ASP A 190 33.08 -23.83 0.72
C ASP A 190 32.77 -22.38 0.32
N GLU A 191 33.72 -21.68 -0.34
CA GLU A 191 33.49 -20.33 -0.86
C GLU A 191 32.35 -20.29 -1.90
N GLU A 192 32.23 -21.31 -2.74
CA GLU A 192 31.14 -21.45 -3.70
C GLU A 192 29.81 -21.74 -3.00
N LEU A 193 29.82 -22.63 -2.01
CA LEU A 193 28.65 -22.97 -1.22
C LEU A 193 28.10 -21.74 -0.47
N ILE A 194 28.99 -20.97 0.16
CA ILE A 194 28.67 -19.69 0.80
C ILE A 194 28.01 -18.73 -0.20
N ARG A 195 28.59 -18.54 -1.39
CA ARG A 195 28.08 -17.61 -2.41
C ARG A 195 26.67 -17.98 -2.87
N ILE A 196 26.39 -19.28 -3.03
CA ILE A 196 25.08 -19.75 -3.49
C ILE A 196 24.04 -19.66 -2.38
N ILE A 197 24.37 -20.05 -1.15
CA ILE A 197 23.47 -19.93 0.01
C ILE A 197 23.14 -18.44 0.27
N ASP A 198 24.13 -17.55 0.15
CA ASP A 198 23.93 -16.09 0.24
C ASP A 198 22.99 -15.58 -0.88
N SER A 199 23.03 -16.19 -2.06
CA SER A 199 22.15 -15.83 -3.19
C SER A 199 20.72 -16.34 -3.04
N ILE A 200 20.51 -17.54 -2.48
CA ILE A 200 19.17 -18.12 -2.21
C ILE A 200 18.43 -17.35 -1.11
N SER A 201 19.16 -16.88 -0.11
CA SER A 201 18.58 -16.18 1.07
C SER A 201 18.12 -14.74 0.79
N GLY A 202 17.94 -14.37 -0.49
CA GLY A 202 17.37 -13.11 -0.95
C GLY A 202 18.38 -11.97 -0.99
N ARG A 203 18.67 -11.43 -2.18
CA ARG A 203 19.59 -10.28 -2.38
C ARG A 203 18.98 -8.93 -1.96
N TRP A 204 17.65 -8.88 -1.76
CA TRP A 204 16.85 -7.66 -1.47
C TRP A 204 16.15 -7.67 -0.10
N SER A 205 16.29 -8.73 0.70
CA SER A 205 15.47 -8.95 1.92
C SER A 205 16.32 -9.22 3.17
N TYR A 206 17.37 -8.43 3.41
CA TYR A 206 18.24 -8.58 4.60
C TYR A 206 17.45 -8.48 5.92
N TYR A 207 16.34 -7.72 5.95
CA TYR A 207 15.39 -7.65 7.06
C TYR A 207 14.60 -8.96 7.33
N TYR A 208 14.75 -9.99 6.50
CA TYR A 208 14.05 -11.27 6.67
C TYR A 208 15.00 -12.46 6.81
N ARG A 209 16.33 -12.24 6.78
CA ARG A 209 17.28 -13.33 7.06
C ARG A 209 17.26 -13.68 8.55
N PRO A 210 17.19 -14.98 8.90
CA PRO A 210 17.26 -15.42 10.29
C PRO A 210 18.64 -15.11 10.86
N LEU A 211 18.68 -14.64 12.11
CA LEU A 211 19.93 -14.56 12.86
C LEU A 211 20.33 -15.97 13.33
N PRO A 212 21.63 -16.23 13.57
CA PRO A 212 22.07 -17.49 14.18
C PRO A 212 21.41 -17.71 15.54
N SER A 213 21.00 -18.95 15.82
CA SER A 213 20.38 -19.31 17.09
C SER A 213 21.36 -19.18 18.26
N LYS A 214 20.85 -18.95 19.48
CA LYS A 214 21.69 -18.93 20.70
C LYS A 214 22.45 -20.25 20.89
N ALA A 215 21.82 -21.39 20.56
CA ALA A 215 22.44 -22.71 20.64
C ALA A 215 23.67 -22.84 19.72
N PHE A 216 23.54 -22.41 18.46
CA PHE A 216 24.66 -22.38 17.50
C PHE A 216 25.84 -21.52 18.00
N LEU A 217 25.54 -20.44 18.71
CA LEU A 217 26.54 -19.50 19.22
C LEU A 217 27.22 -19.96 20.52
N ALA A 218 26.50 -20.72 21.36
CA ALA A 218 27.01 -21.19 22.65
C ALA A 218 27.97 -22.38 22.49
N LYS A 219 27.68 -23.28 21.53
CA LYS A 219 28.52 -24.46 21.25
C LYS A 219 28.77 -24.53 19.75
N LYS A 220 30.01 -24.27 19.34
CA LYS A 220 30.42 -24.40 17.93
C LYS A 220 30.14 -25.85 17.48
N PRO A 221 29.31 -26.08 16.47
CA PRO A 221 29.07 -27.42 15.96
C PRO A 221 30.37 -28.05 15.47
N LYS A 222 30.55 -29.35 15.69
CA LYS A 222 31.73 -30.09 15.19
C LYS A 222 31.62 -30.42 13.69
N GLU A 223 30.40 -30.52 13.17
CA GLU A 223 30.12 -30.93 11.78
C GLU A 223 29.09 -30.01 11.12
N TYR A 224 29.19 -29.91 9.79
CA TYR A 224 28.23 -29.16 8.97
C TYR A 224 26.87 -29.84 9.00
N ASN A 225 25.80 -29.10 9.33
CA ASN A 225 24.44 -29.61 9.32
C ASN A 225 23.61 -28.95 8.20
N PRO A 226 23.12 -29.71 7.20
CA PRO A 226 22.26 -29.19 6.15
C PRO A 226 20.93 -28.61 6.64
N LYS A 227 20.51 -28.88 7.88
CA LYS A 227 19.31 -28.30 8.52
C LYS A 227 19.54 -26.92 9.16
N PHE A 228 20.80 -26.46 9.26
CA PHE A 228 21.09 -25.11 9.72
C PHE A 228 20.38 -24.06 8.87
N ASN A 229 20.00 -22.96 9.50
CA ASN A 229 19.45 -21.83 8.74
C ASN A 229 20.55 -21.21 7.87
N SER A 230 20.17 -20.42 6.86
CA SER A 230 21.12 -19.89 5.87
C SER A 230 22.30 -19.11 6.49
N SER A 231 22.07 -18.39 7.59
CA SER A 231 23.12 -17.61 8.26
C SER A 231 24.07 -18.50 9.07
N GLU A 232 23.54 -19.52 9.73
CA GLU A 232 24.32 -20.54 10.45
C GLU A 232 25.20 -21.35 9.49
N LYS A 233 24.65 -21.79 8.35
CA LYS A 233 25.41 -22.47 7.29
C LYS A 233 26.59 -21.63 6.81
N ILE A 234 26.35 -20.36 6.47
CA ILE A 234 27.40 -19.48 5.96
C ILE A 234 28.48 -19.24 7.02
N LEU A 235 28.10 -19.02 8.28
CA LEU A 235 29.07 -18.79 9.35
C LEU A 235 29.92 -20.03 9.64
N PHE A 236 29.31 -21.20 9.67
CA PHE A 236 30.03 -22.47 9.83
C PHE A 236 31.07 -22.64 8.71
N LEU A 237 30.66 -22.49 7.45
CA LEU A 237 31.54 -22.67 6.28
C LEU A 237 32.71 -21.68 6.28
N TYR A 238 32.50 -20.43 6.72
CA TYR A 238 33.61 -19.49 6.89
C TYR A 238 34.60 -19.95 7.96
N ASP A 239 34.10 -20.46 9.09
CA ASP A 239 34.97 -20.92 10.19
C ASP A 239 35.75 -22.19 9.81
N GLU A 240 35.11 -23.13 9.13
CA GLU A 240 35.73 -24.34 8.59
C GLU A 240 36.81 -24.02 7.55
N ALA A 241 36.47 -23.22 6.54
CA ALA A 241 37.42 -22.82 5.51
C ALA A 241 38.64 -22.08 6.10
N MET A 242 38.46 -21.28 7.16
CA MET A 242 39.55 -20.62 7.86
C MET A 242 40.42 -21.60 8.65
N GLU A 243 39.85 -22.60 9.32
CA GLU A 243 40.60 -23.65 10.03
C GLU A 243 41.43 -24.47 9.05
N LEU A 244 40.85 -24.86 7.91
CA LEU A 244 41.55 -25.55 6.82
C LEU A 244 42.70 -24.70 6.25
N ALA A 245 42.46 -23.40 6.05
CA ALA A 245 43.48 -22.49 5.53
C ALA A 245 44.65 -22.32 6.52
N LYS A 246 44.37 -22.21 7.84
CA LYS A 246 45.39 -22.16 8.89
C LYS A 246 46.19 -23.45 8.98
N ALA A 247 45.53 -24.60 8.98
CA ALA A 247 46.19 -25.90 8.98
C ALA A 247 47.06 -26.12 7.73
N GLY A 248 46.73 -25.44 6.61
CA GLY A 248 47.52 -25.42 5.38
C GLY A 248 48.59 -24.33 5.30
N LYS A 249 48.76 -23.50 6.35
CA LYS A 249 49.64 -22.30 6.36
C LYS A 249 49.35 -21.35 5.19
N LEU A 250 48.07 -21.13 4.86
CA LEU A 250 47.60 -20.31 3.75
C LEU A 250 47.15 -18.91 4.22
N ASP A 251 48.06 -18.12 4.81
CA ASP A 251 47.72 -16.84 5.47
C ASP A 251 46.97 -15.85 4.57
N LYS A 252 47.34 -15.77 3.28
CA LYS A 252 46.62 -14.94 2.29
C LYS A 252 45.16 -15.36 2.12
N THR A 253 44.89 -16.67 2.14
CA THR A 253 43.54 -17.21 2.03
C THR A 253 42.76 -16.97 3.32
N THR A 254 43.37 -17.21 4.48
CA THR A 254 42.75 -16.94 5.78
C THR A 254 42.35 -15.47 5.93
N GLY A 255 43.21 -14.53 5.52
CA GLY A 255 42.89 -13.11 5.51
C GLY A 255 41.73 -12.72 4.58
N ASN A 256 41.62 -13.35 3.40
CA ASN A 256 40.51 -13.11 2.46
C ASN A 256 39.16 -13.65 2.99
N LEU A 257 39.18 -14.85 3.60
CA LEU A 257 38.00 -15.46 4.22
C LEU A 257 37.51 -14.63 5.41
N LEU A 258 38.42 -14.16 6.27
CA LEU A 258 38.11 -13.32 7.41
C LEU A 258 37.48 -11.99 6.99
N TYR A 259 38.03 -11.35 5.95
CA TYR A 259 37.43 -10.17 5.33
C TYR A 259 36.02 -10.44 4.80
N SER A 260 35.84 -11.54 4.06
CA SER A 260 34.56 -11.92 3.47
C SER A 260 33.50 -12.23 4.54
N LYS A 261 33.87 -12.91 5.63
CA LYS A 261 33.03 -13.13 6.81
C LYS A 261 32.60 -11.80 7.45
N GLY A 262 33.53 -10.86 7.60
CA GLY A 262 33.24 -9.52 8.09
C GLY A 262 32.22 -8.77 7.22
N MET A 263 32.40 -8.81 5.90
CA MET A 263 31.47 -8.18 4.94
C MET A 263 30.10 -8.87 4.89
N PHE A 264 30.03 -10.19 5.09
CA PHE A 264 28.76 -10.89 5.25
C PHE A 264 28.02 -10.41 6.51
N LEU A 265 28.72 -10.25 7.64
CA LEU A 265 28.12 -9.77 8.89
C LEU A 265 27.65 -8.31 8.82
N VAL A 266 28.35 -7.45 8.06
CA VAL A 266 27.88 -6.10 7.73
C VAL A 266 26.50 -6.16 7.03
N ARG A 267 26.35 -7.04 6.04
CA ARG A 267 25.08 -7.24 5.31
C ARG A 267 23.99 -7.84 6.19
N LEU A 268 24.32 -8.91 6.93
CA LEU A 268 23.38 -9.63 7.80
C LEU A 268 22.80 -8.72 8.89
N GLY A 269 23.64 -7.85 9.45
CA GLY A 269 23.23 -6.92 10.49
C GLY A 269 22.66 -5.59 9.99
N GLY A 270 22.62 -5.32 8.69
CA GLY A 270 22.09 -4.04 8.16
C GLY A 270 22.96 -2.82 8.49
N TRP A 271 24.25 -3.01 8.72
CA TRP A 271 25.20 -1.96 9.14
C TRP A 271 25.53 -0.95 8.04
N ASN A 272 25.12 -1.24 6.81
CA ASN A 272 25.22 -0.40 5.62
C ASN A 272 23.97 0.47 5.36
N GLN A 273 22.92 0.39 6.19
CA GLN A 273 21.63 1.10 5.98
C GLN A 273 21.17 1.94 7.19
N GLY A 274 22.07 2.25 8.14
CA GLY A 274 21.78 3.17 9.26
C GLY A 274 20.85 2.64 10.37
N SER A 275 20.40 1.39 10.30
CA SER A 275 19.58 0.75 11.35
C SER A 275 20.06 -0.68 11.64
N PRO A 276 21.22 -0.83 12.33
CA PRO A 276 21.82 -2.14 12.54
C PRO A 276 21.02 -3.00 13.52
N ARG A 277 20.88 -4.28 13.20
CA ARG A 277 20.33 -5.30 14.11
C ARG A 277 21.30 -5.54 15.26
N LYS A 278 20.76 -5.73 16.47
CA LYS A 278 21.54 -6.25 17.59
C LYS A 278 21.98 -7.67 17.26
N ILE A 279 23.28 -7.87 17.10
CA ILE A 279 23.92 -9.16 16.90
C ILE A 279 24.88 -9.42 18.08
N PRO A 280 25.15 -10.69 18.41
CA PRO A 280 26.08 -11.03 19.48
C PRO A 280 27.44 -10.33 19.32
N PRO A 281 28.09 -9.91 20.43
CA PRO A 281 29.39 -9.24 20.36
C PRO A 281 30.48 -10.05 19.64
N SER A 282 30.41 -11.39 19.69
CA SER A 282 31.32 -12.29 18.97
C SER A 282 31.18 -12.22 17.44
N LEU A 283 30.01 -11.80 16.94
CA LEU A 283 29.72 -11.64 15.52
C LEU A 283 29.71 -10.17 15.07
N HIS A 284 30.16 -9.25 15.92
CA HIS A 284 30.16 -7.83 15.56
C HIS A 284 31.11 -7.56 14.38
N PRO A 285 30.63 -7.06 13.21
CA PRO A 285 31.44 -6.96 12.00
C PRO A 285 32.67 -6.09 12.21
N PHE A 286 32.56 -5.00 12.98
CA PHE A 286 33.71 -4.16 13.33
C PHE A 286 34.83 -4.94 14.03
N ARG A 287 34.50 -5.89 14.91
CA ARG A 287 35.51 -6.72 15.59
C ARG A 287 36.17 -7.70 14.62
N ILE A 288 35.36 -8.36 13.78
CA ILE A 288 35.86 -9.31 12.77
C ILE A 288 36.75 -8.61 11.73
N LEU A 289 36.35 -7.44 11.23
CA LEU A 289 37.13 -6.66 10.29
C LEU A 289 38.41 -6.10 10.92
N LYS A 290 38.38 -5.66 12.19
CA LYS A 290 39.59 -5.22 12.92
C LYS A 290 40.65 -6.33 13.01
N ARG A 291 40.24 -7.59 13.11
CA ARG A 291 41.17 -8.74 13.09
C ARG A 291 41.91 -8.86 11.76
N VAL A 292 41.32 -8.49 10.62
CA VAL A 292 42.03 -8.47 9.34
C VAL A 292 43.24 -7.51 9.40
N LEU A 293 43.06 -6.34 10.00
CA LEU A 293 44.15 -5.35 10.15
C LEU A 293 45.20 -5.79 11.17
N LYS A 294 44.81 -6.50 12.22
CA LYS A 294 45.70 -6.95 13.31
C LYS A 294 46.48 -8.21 12.95
N GLU A 295 45.79 -9.24 12.48
CA GLU A 295 46.33 -10.59 12.22
C GLU A 295 46.93 -10.69 10.80
N TYR A 296 46.43 -9.90 9.84
CA TYR A 296 46.84 -9.96 8.43
C TYR A 296 47.10 -8.57 7.84
N PRO A 297 48.01 -7.76 8.42
CA PRO A 297 48.23 -6.36 8.03
C PRO A 297 48.65 -6.18 6.57
N LYS A 298 49.34 -7.18 5.97
CA LYS A 298 49.73 -7.19 4.55
C LYS A 298 48.61 -7.64 3.59
N SER A 299 47.38 -7.81 4.09
CA SER A 299 46.24 -8.21 3.26
C SER A 299 45.91 -7.17 2.19
N LYS A 300 45.66 -7.61 0.95
CA LYS A 300 45.16 -6.76 -0.14
C LYS A 300 43.82 -6.06 0.20
N HIS A 301 43.11 -6.54 1.22
CA HIS A 301 41.85 -5.99 1.68
C HIS A 301 41.99 -4.94 2.80
N ALA A 302 43.20 -4.74 3.37
CA ALA A 302 43.39 -3.78 4.47
C ALA A 302 42.90 -2.35 4.16
N PRO A 303 43.14 -1.78 2.97
CA PRO A 303 42.59 -0.46 2.62
C PRO A 303 41.05 -0.46 2.56
N ALA A 304 40.44 -1.52 2.00
CA ALA A 304 38.98 -1.65 1.95
C ALA A 304 38.36 -1.78 3.35
N VAL A 305 39.05 -2.48 4.27
CA VAL A 305 38.64 -2.62 5.66
C VAL A 305 38.64 -1.28 6.39
N LEU A 306 39.70 -0.48 6.25
CA LEU A 306 39.78 0.85 6.86
C LEU A 306 38.63 1.75 6.39
N LEU A 307 38.30 1.74 5.09
CA LEU A 307 37.18 2.49 4.53
C LEU A 307 35.84 2.03 5.14
N VAL A 308 35.59 0.72 5.16
CA VAL A 308 34.34 0.14 5.70
C VAL A 308 34.21 0.42 7.20
N MET A 309 35.30 0.35 7.97
CA MET A 309 35.27 0.66 9.40
C MET A 309 34.93 2.13 9.65
N GLY A 310 35.51 3.06 8.88
CA GLY A 310 35.13 4.47 8.92
C GLY A 310 33.64 4.67 8.63
N ARG A 311 33.13 4.03 7.58
CA ARG A 311 31.71 4.13 7.21
C ARG A 311 30.75 3.51 8.22
N ILE A 312 31.13 2.41 8.89
CA ILE A 312 30.34 1.83 10.00
C ILE A 312 30.22 2.84 11.14
N LEU A 313 31.33 3.47 11.53
CA LEU A 313 31.37 4.46 12.60
C LEU A 313 30.56 5.71 12.23
N GLU A 314 30.64 6.15 10.99
CA GLU A 314 29.85 7.26 10.45
C GLU A 314 28.33 6.98 10.56
N ASN A 315 27.88 5.79 10.15
CA ASN A 315 26.49 5.35 10.30
C ASN A 315 26.05 5.25 11.78
N GLN A 316 26.99 5.08 12.71
CA GLN A 316 26.75 5.11 14.15
C GLN A 316 26.86 6.53 14.76
N SER A 317 27.02 7.57 13.93
CA SER A 317 27.25 8.96 14.37
C SER A 317 28.54 9.15 15.20
N LYS A 318 29.54 8.27 15.04
CA LYS A 318 30.86 8.34 15.67
C LYS A 318 31.88 8.96 14.72
N PHE A 319 31.63 10.20 14.33
CA PHE A 319 32.35 10.87 13.25
C PHE A 319 33.85 11.10 13.52
N LEU A 320 34.25 11.46 14.74
CA LEU A 320 35.68 11.61 15.09
C LEU A 320 36.45 10.29 14.97
N GLU A 321 35.86 9.19 15.44
CA GLU A 321 36.43 7.85 15.27
C GLU A 321 36.50 7.48 13.78
N ALA A 322 35.43 7.75 13.01
CA ALA A 322 35.40 7.47 11.56
C ALA A 322 36.51 8.22 10.80
N LYS A 323 36.70 9.50 11.11
CA LYS A 323 37.74 10.36 10.52
C LYS A 323 39.14 9.78 10.76
N ALA A 324 39.42 9.26 11.96
CA ALA A 324 40.69 8.62 12.26
C ALA A 324 40.97 7.42 11.34
N TYR A 325 39.96 6.60 11.01
CA TYR A 325 40.12 5.48 10.07
C TYR A 325 40.34 5.94 8.62
N TYR A 326 39.66 7.00 8.18
CA TYR A 326 39.89 7.57 6.85
C TYR A 326 41.27 8.18 6.72
N GLN A 327 41.72 8.96 7.72
CA GLN A 327 43.06 9.54 7.74
C GLN A 327 44.14 8.45 7.76
N ARG A 328 43.93 7.39 8.54
CA ARG A 328 44.81 6.23 8.56
C ARG A 328 44.90 5.55 7.19
N LEU A 329 43.77 5.39 6.48
CA LEU A 329 43.75 4.82 5.14
C LEU A 329 44.59 5.65 4.17
N VAL A 330 44.39 6.97 4.17
CA VAL A 330 45.12 7.90 3.29
C VAL A 330 46.62 7.88 3.60
N LYS A 331 46.99 7.84 4.88
CA LYS A 331 48.39 7.81 5.34
C LYS A 331 49.09 6.49 5.01
N GLU A 332 48.48 5.36 5.35
CA GLU A 332 49.10 4.03 5.20
C GLU A 332 49.01 3.50 3.76
N TYR A 333 47.99 3.90 3.00
CA TYR A 333 47.71 3.37 1.66
C TYR A 333 47.39 4.47 0.63
N PRO A 334 48.29 5.46 0.42
CA PRO A 334 48.03 6.61 -0.45
C PRO A 334 47.80 6.22 -1.92
N LYS A 335 48.38 5.12 -2.39
CA LYS A 335 48.18 4.57 -3.75
C LYS A 335 46.93 3.69 -3.88
N SER A 336 46.18 3.47 -2.80
CA SER A 336 44.95 2.69 -2.86
C SER A 336 43.86 3.47 -3.59
N LYS A 337 43.08 2.76 -4.42
CA LYS A 337 41.87 3.34 -5.03
C LYS A 337 40.86 3.87 -3.99
N TRP A 338 40.93 3.42 -2.74
CA TRP A 338 40.05 3.87 -1.67
C TRP A 338 40.53 5.16 -0.97
N ALA A 339 41.75 5.64 -1.26
CA ALA A 339 42.31 6.84 -0.63
C ALA A 339 41.54 8.11 -1.00
N SER A 340 41.20 8.27 -2.28
CA SER A 340 40.34 9.37 -2.76
C SER A 340 38.97 9.34 -2.08
N ASP A 341 38.38 8.15 -1.95
CA ASP A 341 37.06 7.97 -1.35
C ASP A 341 37.07 8.31 0.15
N ALA A 342 38.13 7.94 0.87
CA ALA A 342 38.32 8.29 2.28
C ALA A 342 38.52 9.81 2.50
N GLN A 343 39.25 10.48 1.59
CA GLN A 343 39.38 11.94 1.60
C GLN A 343 38.02 12.61 1.35
N PHE A 344 37.25 12.12 0.39
CA PHE A 344 35.89 12.59 0.12
C PHE A 344 34.97 12.45 1.33
N TYR A 345 34.89 11.26 1.95
CA TYR A 345 34.03 11.08 3.13
C TYR A 345 34.46 11.95 4.31
N THR A 346 35.76 12.19 4.48
CA THR A 346 36.26 13.14 5.48
C THR A 346 35.75 14.55 5.20
N LYS A 347 35.86 15.02 3.95
CA LYS A 347 35.38 16.34 3.55
C LYS A 347 33.86 16.50 3.63
N GLU A 348 33.09 15.49 3.24
CA GLU A 348 31.63 15.50 3.39
C GLU A 348 31.18 15.52 4.85
N MET A 349 31.94 14.91 5.76
CA MET A 349 31.65 14.95 7.19
C MET A 349 31.96 16.32 7.82
N GLU A 350 32.95 17.04 7.31
CA GLU A 350 33.36 18.37 7.76
C GLU A 350 32.50 19.51 7.18
N LYS A 351 31.73 19.21 6.13
CA LYS A 351 30.88 20.19 5.44
C LYS A 351 29.80 20.77 6.36
N GLU A 352 29.62 22.10 6.32
CA GLU A 352 28.50 22.77 6.97
C GLU A 352 27.18 22.24 6.40
N ARG A 353 26.18 21.98 7.25
CA ARG A 353 24.82 21.61 6.81
C ARG A 353 23.79 22.35 7.63
N LEU A 354 22.84 22.97 6.93
CA LEU A 354 21.71 23.68 7.50
C LEU A 354 20.42 23.20 6.82
N SER A 355 19.43 22.85 7.64
CA SER A 355 18.06 22.58 7.19
C SER A 355 17.09 23.36 8.07
N ILE A 356 16.10 24.00 7.46
CA ILE A 356 15.15 24.90 8.14
C ILE A 356 13.72 24.40 7.91
N SER A 357 12.98 24.19 8.98
CA SER A 357 11.56 23.84 8.94
C SER A 357 10.72 24.71 9.86
N ALA A 358 9.63 25.25 9.33
CA ALA A 358 8.69 26.12 10.03
C ALA A 358 7.34 26.12 9.33
N LYS A 359 6.30 26.63 10.00
CA LYS A 359 5.03 26.98 9.34
C LYS A 359 5.29 28.10 8.32
N GLY A 360 4.50 28.17 7.24
CA GLY A 360 4.58 29.27 6.28
C GLY A 360 3.90 30.55 6.76
N THR A 361 2.90 30.43 7.64
CA THR A 361 2.10 31.55 8.16
C THR A 361 1.92 31.46 9.67
N PHE A 362 2.04 32.61 10.33
CA PHE A 362 1.88 32.84 11.77
C PHE A 362 0.78 33.88 12.00
N ARG A 363 0.19 33.91 13.21
CA ARG A 363 -0.86 34.87 13.54
C ARG A 363 -0.27 36.19 14.04
N PRO A 364 -0.99 37.31 13.90
CA PRO A 364 -0.58 38.56 14.54
C PRO A 364 -0.33 38.35 16.04
N GLY A 365 0.80 38.87 16.54
CA GLY A 365 1.23 38.70 17.94
C GLY A 365 2.03 37.43 18.23
N GLU A 366 2.06 36.43 17.33
CA GLU A 366 2.90 35.22 17.48
C GLU A 366 4.30 35.46 16.91
N GLU A 367 5.34 35.14 17.69
CA GLU A 367 6.73 35.11 17.17
C GLU A 367 6.94 33.87 16.29
N PRO A 368 7.43 34.01 15.05
CA PRO A 368 7.78 32.88 14.23
C PRO A 368 8.85 32.00 14.87
N ILE A 369 8.58 30.69 14.92
CA ILE A 369 9.55 29.70 15.42
C ILE A 369 10.09 28.89 14.24
N LEU A 370 11.40 28.93 14.04
CA LEU A 370 12.10 28.11 13.05
C LEU A 370 12.80 26.95 13.75
N ASN A 371 12.61 25.74 13.23
CA ASN A 371 13.36 24.56 13.67
C ASN A 371 14.53 24.36 12.70
N LEU A 372 15.74 24.47 13.24
CA LEU A 372 16.99 24.31 12.51
C LEU A 372 17.55 22.92 12.80
N LYS A 373 18.02 22.22 11.77
CA LYS A 373 18.89 21.04 11.88
C LYS A 373 20.25 21.42 11.30
N LEU A 374 21.27 21.35 12.14
CA LEU A 374 22.59 21.94 11.92
C LEU A 374 23.67 20.88 12.01
N ARG A 375 24.80 21.11 11.33
CA ARG A 375 26.06 20.35 11.47
C ARG A 375 27.22 21.24 11.03
N ASN A 376 28.29 21.26 11.81
CA ASN A 376 29.52 22.02 11.59
C ASN A 376 29.33 23.55 11.50
N ILE A 377 28.32 24.11 12.16
CA ILE A 377 28.04 25.55 12.11
C ILE A 377 28.10 26.10 13.54
N MET A 378 29.16 26.83 13.88
CA MET A 378 29.36 27.42 15.20
C MET A 378 28.53 28.69 15.41
N ASP A 379 28.44 29.52 14.37
CA ASP A 379 27.78 30.83 14.40
C ASP A 379 26.80 30.96 13.23
N LEU A 380 25.63 31.54 13.52
CA LEU A 380 24.63 31.90 12.53
C LEU A 380 24.41 33.41 12.56
N HIS A 381 24.51 34.05 11.41
CA HIS A 381 24.11 35.44 11.22
C HIS A 381 22.67 35.46 10.70
N ILE A 382 21.77 36.15 11.41
CA ILE A 382 20.34 36.20 11.11
C ILE A 382 19.95 37.63 10.81
N GLN A 383 19.41 37.85 9.61
CA GLN A 383 18.89 39.13 9.15
C GLN A 383 17.41 38.98 8.79
N VAL A 384 16.59 39.92 9.24
CA VAL A 384 15.14 39.95 9.02
C VAL A 384 14.79 41.26 8.34
N TYR A 385 14.10 41.19 7.22
CA TYR A 385 13.70 42.36 6.43
C TYR A 385 12.19 42.43 6.23
N ASP A 386 11.66 43.65 6.12
CA ASP A 386 10.36 43.90 5.50
C ASP A 386 10.44 43.59 3.99
N PHE A 387 9.42 42.90 3.46
CA PHE A 387 9.43 42.39 2.08
C PHE A 387 8.21 42.85 1.28
N ASP A 388 8.42 43.44 0.10
CA ASP A 388 7.33 43.83 -0.78
C ASP A 388 6.75 42.63 -1.55
N LEU A 389 5.97 41.79 -0.86
CA LEU A 389 5.34 40.64 -1.48
C LEU A 389 4.30 41.03 -2.54
N ALA A 390 3.57 42.14 -2.36
CA ALA A 390 2.59 42.59 -3.34
C ALA A 390 3.26 43.04 -4.63
N GLY A 391 4.32 43.87 -4.54
CA GLY A 391 5.14 44.29 -5.67
C GLY A 391 5.76 43.09 -6.37
N PHE A 392 6.31 42.15 -5.62
CA PHE A 392 6.89 40.92 -6.17
C PHE A 392 5.86 40.10 -6.97
N LEU A 393 4.66 39.87 -6.42
CA LEU A 393 3.59 39.10 -7.09
C LEU A 393 2.95 39.82 -8.29
N ASN A 394 3.02 41.16 -8.31
CA ASN A 394 2.55 41.96 -9.44
C ASN A 394 3.62 42.13 -10.53
N SER A 395 4.88 41.86 -10.21
CA SER A 395 5.97 41.86 -11.18
C SER A 395 6.08 40.54 -11.93
N ASN A 396 6.72 40.56 -13.09
CA ASN A 396 7.23 39.36 -13.77
C ASN A 396 8.71 39.05 -13.38
N SER A 397 9.17 39.58 -12.23
CA SER A 397 10.57 39.54 -11.80
C SER A 397 10.91 38.28 -11.00
N ASN A 398 12.06 37.69 -11.29
CA ASN A 398 12.65 36.60 -10.51
C ASN A 398 13.72 37.08 -9.53
N LYS A 399 13.83 38.39 -9.29
CA LYS A 399 14.85 39.00 -8.43
C LYS A 399 14.24 39.34 -7.08
N GLU A 400 14.16 38.37 -6.16
CA GLU A 400 13.59 38.59 -4.82
C GLU A 400 14.27 39.74 -4.07
N LYS A 401 15.59 39.90 -4.24
CA LYS A 401 16.38 40.98 -3.62
C LYS A 401 15.87 42.38 -3.95
N ALA A 402 15.25 42.59 -5.11
CA ALA A 402 14.72 43.90 -5.51
C ALA A 402 13.47 44.32 -4.71
N TYR A 403 12.89 43.41 -3.93
CA TYR A 403 11.68 43.64 -3.13
C TYR A 403 11.96 43.61 -1.63
N ILE A 404 13.23 43.54 -1.23
CA ILE A 404 13.64 43.74 0.16
C ILE A 404 13.58 45.26 0.42
N ARG A 405 12.82 45.68 1.44
CA ARG A 405 12.62 47.11 1.75
C ARG A 405 13.56 47.59 2.85
N LYS A 406 13.32 47.14 4.09
CA LYS A 406 14.01 47.64 5.28
C LYS A 406 14.50 46.49 6.14
N GLU A 407 15.73 46.57 6.64
CA GLU A 407 16.23 45.66 7.69
C GLU A 407 15.55 45.99 9.03
N ILE A 408 14.97 44.97 9.66
CA ILE A 408 14.23 45.08 10.93
C ILE A 408 15.09 44.54 12.08
N HIS A 409 15.79 43.43 11.85
CA HIS A 409 16.68 42.83 12.84
C HIS A 409 17.92 42.26 12.17
N ASN A 410 19.04 42.33 12.88
CA ASN A 410 20.32 41.80 12.49
C ASN A 410 21.10 41.38 13.73
N TYR A 411 21.41 40.10 13.86
CA TYR A 411 22.09 39.57 15.03
C TYR A 411 22.81 38.25 14.75
N ASN A 412 23.86 38.00 15.53
CA ASN A 412 24.58 36.74 15.54
C ASN A 412 24.04 35.79 16.62
N LEU A 413 24.03 34.49 16.33
CA LEU A 413 23.59 33.44 17.23
C LEU A 413 24.64 32.32 17.28
N LYS A 414 25.25 32.15 18.44
CA LYS A 414 26.08 30.98 18.74
C LYS A 414 25.22 29.72 18.81
N THR A 415 25.62 28.67 18.11
CA THR A 415 24.91 27.40 18.10
C THR A 415 25.39 26.47 19.22
N LYS A 416 24.86 25.25 19.26
CA LYS A 416 25.27 24.18 20.20
C LYS A 416 26.21 23.17 19.57
N ASP A 417 26.83 23.51 18.44
CA ASP A 417 27.80 22.64 17.79
C ASP A 417 29.02 22.43 18.69
N LYS A 418 29.53 21.20 18.72
CA LYS A 418 30.67 20.79 19.55
C LYS A 418 31.91 20.43 18.72
N GLY A 419 31.85 20.59 17.40
CA GLY A 419 32.89 20.12 16.49
C GLY A 419 33.00 18.59 16.39
N ASP A 420 32.03 17.84 16.93
CA ASP A 420 32.00 16.37 16.84
C ASP A 420 31.36 15.86 15.54
N HIS A 421 31.07 16.79 14.62
CA HIS A 421 30.45 16.60 13.32
C HIS A 421 29.08 15.89 13.36
N LYS A 422 28.36 15.91 14.50
CA LYS A 422 27.01 15.35 14.59
C LYS A 422 25.95 16.37 14.18
N TYR A 423 24.86 15.86 13.63
CA TYR A 423 23.65 16.67 13.50
C TYR A 423 23.05 16.94 14.87
N PHE A 424 22.66 18.19 15.11
CA PHE A 424 21.80 18.56 16.22
C PHE A 424 20.65 19.41 15.72
N SER A 425 19.66 19.64 16.57
CA SER A 425 18.53 20.49 16.24
C SER A 425 18.32 21.55 17.31
N MET A 426 17.92 22.74 16.88
CA MET A 426 17.57 23.83 17.78
C MET A 426 16.37 24.60 17.24
N LYS A 427 15.70 25.33 18.11
CA LYS A 427 14.59 26.22 17.74
C LYS A 427 15.04 27.66 17.95
N ILE A 428 14.79 28.50 16.96
CA ILE A 428 15.01 29.94 17.07
C ILE A 428 13.68 30.67 16.93
N LYS A 429 13.54 31.77 17.67
CA LYS A 429 12.42 32.69 17.52
C LYS A 429 12.90 33.86 16.67
N ILE A 430 12.06 34.29 15.73
CA ILE A 430 12.29 35.50 14.94
C ILE A 430 11.51 36.63 15.60
N PRO A 431 12.15 37.74 15.99
CA PRO A 431 11.54 38.78 16.83
C PRO A 431 10.56 39.72 16.10
N VAL A 432 9.71 39.19 15.23
CA VAL A 432 8.65 39.93 14.51
C VAL A 432 7.27 39.45 14.92
N LYS A 433 6.33 40.37 15.12
CA LYS A 433 4.94 40.10 15.59
C LYS A 433 3.86 40.83 14.81
N SER A 434 4.21 41.92 14.13
CA SER A 434 3.28 42.74 13.35
C SER A 434 2.88 42.02 12.06
N VAL A 435 1.71 42.38 11.53
CA VAL A 435 1.21 41.84 10.26
C VAL A 435 2.15 42.24 9.14
N GLY A 436 2.63 41.26 8.38
CA GLY A 436 3.45 41.51 7.23
C GLY A 436 4.15 40.26 6.67
N PRO A 437 4.56 40.32 5.40
CA PRO A 437 5.56 39.43 4.83
C PRO A 437 6.98 39.85 5.24
N TYR A 438 7.77 38.90 5.73
CA TYR A 438 9.17 39.11 6.13
C TYR A 438 10.11 38.20 5.35
N TRP A 439 11.24 38.76 4.92
CA TRP A 439 12.33 38.00 4.33
C TRP A 439 13.37 37.72 5.40
N VAL A 440 13.58 36.44 5.72
CA VAL A 440 14.58 36.02 6.71
C VAL A 440 15.76 35.39 6.01
N LYS A 441 16.94 35.98 6.19
CA LYS A 441 18.23 35.45 5.74
C LYS A 441 18.96 34.88 6.96
N ILE A 442 19.40 33.62 6.84
CA ILE A 442 20.22 32.92 7.82
C ILE A 442 21.50 32.50 7.11
N SER A 443 22.66 32.96 7.56
CA SER A 443 23.94 32.65 6.95
C SER A 443 24.98 32.14 7.94
N SER A 444 25.88 31.29 7.46
CA SER A 444 27.14 30.86 8.11
C SER A 444 28.31 31.20 7.17
N ASN A 445 29.47 30.55 7.34
CA ASN A 445 30.63 30.77 6.48
C ASN A 445 30.37 30.39 5.02
N PHE A 446 29.71 29.24 4.79
CA PHE A 446 29.50 28.70 3.45
C PHE A 446 28.04 28.63 3.01
N ILE A 447 27.09 28.75 3.95
CA ILE A 447 25.67 28.58 3.67
C ILE A 447 24.95 29.91 3.82
N GLU A 448 24.11 30.25 2.84
CA GLU A 448 23.09 31.29 2.94
C GLU A 448 21.71 30.65 2.69
N ALA A 449 20.78 30.80 3.64
CA ALA A 449 19.42 30.31 3.53
C ALA A 449 18.43 31.46 3.66
N ASN A 450 17.61 31.67 2.63
CA ASN A 450 16.61 32.73 2.59
C ASN A 450 15.19 32.15 2.67
N ARG A 451 14.28 32.77 3.42
CA ARG A 451 12.91 32.25 3.62
C ARG A 451 11.90 33.38 3.77
N LEU A 452 10.74 33.24 3.13
CA LEU A 452 9.57 34.08 3.38
C LEU A 452 8.83 33.60 4.64
N LEU A 453 8.52 34.51 5.55
CA LEU A 453 7.61 34.30 6.67
C LEU A 453 6.40 35.23 6.52
N LEU A 454 5.20 34.72 6.75
CA LEU A 454 3.98 35.53 6.74
C LEU A 454 3.44 35.64 8.16
N ILE A 455 3.24 36.86 8.64
CA ILE A 455 2.39 37.12 9.80
C ILE A 455 1.08 37.71 9.26
N SER A 456 -0.01 36.95 9.34
CA SER A 456 -1.29 37.39 8.79
C SER A 456 -2.48 36.73 9.50
N ASP A 457 -3.57 37.48 9.52
CA ASP A 457 -4.91 37.10 9.93
C ASP A 457 -5.83 36.83 8.73
N ILE A 458 -5.33 36.71 7.50
CA ILE A 458 -6.14 36.17 6.38
C ILE A 458 -5.94 34.66 6.33
N ALA A 459 -7.04 33.94 6.15
CA ALA A 459 -7.00 32.55 5.76
C ALA A 459 -8.03 32.26 4.67
N PHE A 460 -7.74 31.29 3.82
CA PHE A 460 -8.69 30.86 2.81
C PHE A 460 -8.70 29.36 2.64
N VAL A 461 -9.82 28.89 2.11
CA VAL A 461 -10.00 27.54 1.58
C VAL A 461 -10.08 27.62 0.06
N GLN A 462 -9.39 26.69 -0.58
CA GLN A 462 -9.42 26.48 -2.02
C GLN A 462 -10.01 25.10 -2.30
N ARG A 463 -10.96 25.04 -3.22
CA ARG A 463 -11.53 23.81 -3.74
C ARG A 463 -11.28 23.73 -5.23
N LEU A 464 -10.79 22.58 -5.67
CA LEU A 464 -10.58 22.31 -7.09
C LEU A 464 -11.73 21.44 -7.59
N ASP A 465 -12.65 22.10 -8.30
CA ASP A 465 -13.68 21.47 -9.10
C ASP A 465 -13.04 20.91 -10.39
N ARG A 466 -13.80 20.11 -11.15
CA ARG A 466 -13.43 19.60 -12.47
C ARG A 466 -13.11 20.72 -13.48
N ASN A 467 -13.82 21.85 -13.40
CA ASN A 467 -13.71 22.94 -14.39
C ASN A 467 -13.56 24.33 -13.76
N LYS A 468 -13.39 24.43 -12.43
CA LYS A 468 -13.20 25.72 -11.75
C LYS A 468 -12.37 25.59 -10.48
N VAL A 469 -11.68 26.66 -10.14
CA VAL A 469 -11.09 26.90 -8.83
C VAL A 469 -12.06 27.75 -8.05
N PHE A 470 -12.48 27.28 -6.88
CA PHE A 470 -13.33 27.99 -5.96
C PHE A 470 -12.53 28.37 -4.71
N LEU A 471 -12.53 29.63 -4.31
CA LEU A 471 -11.83 30.16 -3.15
C LEU A 471 -12.81 30.85 -2.20
N PHE A 472 -12.66 30.63 -0.90
CA PHE A 472 -13.35 31.36 0.15
C PHE A 472 -12.34 31.87 1.18
N ALA A 473 -12.18 33.19 1.26
CA ALA A 473 -11.25 33.88 2.12
C ALA A 473 -11.98 34.62 3.25
N ALA A 474 -11.48 34.45 4.47
CA ALA A 474 -12.03 35.06 5.66
C ALA A 474 -10.91 35.48 6.61
N ASP A 475 -11.26 36.37 7.53
CA ASP A 475 -10.43 36.71 8.67
C ASP A 475 -10.25 35.46 9.56
N ALA A 476 -9.00 35.09 9.80
CA ALA A 476 -8.58 33.89 10.52
C ALA A 476 -9.16 33.81 11.94
N ASN A 477 -9.39 34.95 12.59
CA ASN A 477 -9.81 35.01 13.98
C ASN A 477 -11.34 35.08 14.09
N SER A 478 -11.96 36.01 13.38
CA SER A 478 -13.39 36.31 13.47
C SER A 478 -14.26 35.51 12.51
N GLY A 479 -13.70 35.07 11.37
CA GLY A 479 -14.45 34.40 10.30
C GLY A 479 -15.29 35.30 9.42
N LYS A 480 -15.13 36.63 9.53
CA LYS A 480 -15.73 37.59 8.61
C LYS A 480 -15.09 37.45 7.22
N PRO A 481 -15.86 37.60 6.12
CA PRO A 481 -15.33 37.46 4.78
C PRO A 481 -14.28 38.55 4.49
N ILE A 482 -13.21 38.20 3.76
CA ILE A 482 -12.29 39.20 3.23
C ILE A 482 -12.92 39.77 1.96
N THR A 483 -13.55 40.93 2.07
CA THR A 483 -14.20 41.60 0.94
C THR A 483 -13.19 42.35 0.09
N ASN A 484 -13.37 42.31 -1.24
CA ASN A 484 -12.53 43.03 -2.20
C ASN A 484 -11.01 42.74 -2.09
N GLY A 485 -10.64 41.57 -1.54
CA GLY A 485 -9.27 41.11 -1.42
C GLY A 485 -8.72 40.72 -2.78
N LYS A 486 -7.49 41.11 -3.08
CA LYS A 486 -6.82 40.78 -4.35
C LYS A 486 -6.51 39.28 -4.38
N VAL A 487 -6.74 38.64 -5.52
CA VAL A 487 -6.56 37.20 -5.72
C VAL A 487 -5.64 36.97 -6.91
N LEU A 488 -4.65 36.09 -6.74
CA LEU A 488 -3.80 35.56 -7.82
C LEU A 488 -3.92 34.04 -7.83
N ILE A 489 -4.35 33.46 -8.95
CA ILE A 489 -4.35 32.02 -9.18
C ILE A 489 -3.33 31.69 -10.26
N ILE A 490 -2.42 30.78 -9.93
CA ILE A 490 -1.35 30.30 -10.81
C ILE A 490 -1.70 28.86 -11.18
N GLU A 491 -1.99 28.63 -12.46
CA GLU A 491 -2.32 27.32 -13.00
C GLU A 491 -1.19 26.84 -13.90
N ARG A 492 -0.60 25.68 -13.60
CA ARG A 492 0.38 25.01 -14.46
C ARG A 492 -0.19 23.70 -14.97
N TYR A 493 -0.30 23.54 -16.28
CA TYR A 493 -0.88 22.37 -16.92
C TYR A 493 0.00 21.84 -18.05
N LEU A 494 -0.27 20.60 -18.45
CA LEU A 494 0.39 19.96 -19.58
C LEU A 494 -0.49 20.10 -20.83
N THR A 495 0.08 20.60 -21.92
CA THR A 495 -0.61 20.68 -23.21
C THR A 495 -0.71 19.28 -23.86
N PRO A 496 -1.58 19.06 -24.86
CA PRO A 496 -1.61 17.82 -25.64
C PRO A 496 -0.27 17.44 -26.28
N ARG A 497 0.60 18.44 -26.53
CA ARG A 497 1.97 18.25 -27.05
C ARG A 497 3.01 17.94 -25.96
N HIS A 498 2.57 17.63 -24.73
CA HIS A 498 3.42 17.32 -23.58
C HIS A 498 4.36 18.46 -23.18
N THR A 499 3.97 19.72 -23.42
CA THR A 499 4.69 20.91 -22.94
C THR A 499 3.98 21.53 -21.75
N TYR A 500 4.72 22.02 -20.76
CA TYR A 500 4.14 22.72 -19.61
C TYR A 500 3.82 24.17 -19.98
N ARG A 501 2.60 24.62 -19.65
CA ARG A 501 2.19 26.03 -19.68
C ARG A 501 1.81 26.51 -18.29
N VAL A 502 1.91 27.81 -18.07
CA VAL A 502 1.52 28.47 -16.82
C VAL A 502 0.64 29.67 -17.14
N ASP A 503 -0.57 29.69 -16.58
CA ASP A 503 -1.53 30.78 -16.72
C ASP A 503 -1.73 31.49 -15.38
N TYR A 504 -1.83 32.82 -15.43
CA TYR A 504 -2.04 33.70 -14.27
C TYR A 504 -3.41 34.33 -14.35
N TYR A 505 -4.21 34.14 -13.32
CA TYR A 505 -5.50 34.80 -13.17
C TYR A 505 -5.42 35.78 -12.00
N ARG A 506 -5.75 37.05 -12.28
CA ARG A 506 -5.88 38.10 -11.27
C ARG A 506 -7.35 38.45 -11.13
N GLY A 507 -7.85 38.48 -9.91
CA GLY A 507 -9.23 38.79 -9.60
C GLY A 507 -9.37 39.38 -8.21
N ARG A 508 -10.61 39.47 -7.73
CA ARG A 508 -10.92 39.91 -6.37
C ARG A 508 -11.97 39.01 -5.73
N THR A 509 -11.99 38.97 -4.41
CA THR A 509 -13.08 38.36 -3.67
C THR A 509 -14.32 39.26 -3.68
N ASN A 510 -15.51 38.67 -3.75
CA ASN A 510 -16.78 39.37 -3.64
C ASN A 510 -17.12 39.76 -2.18
N GLN A 511 -18.34 40.24 -1.92
CA GLN A 511 -18.81 40.62 -0.58
C GLN A 511 -18.83 39.45 0.43
N ASP A 512 -18.90 38.21 -0.05
CA ASP A 512 -18.86 37.00 0.76
C ASP A 512 -17.45 36.39 0.88
N GLY A 513 -16.42 37.09 0.39
CA GLY A 513 -15.04 36.59 0.44
C GLY A 513 -14.75 35.49 -0.58
N ILE A 514 -15.61 35.31 -1.59
CA ILE A 514 -15.50 34.26 -2.61
C ILE A 514 -14.81 34.78 -3.87
N ALA A 515 -13.93 33.97 -4.46
CA ALA A 515 -13.40 34.17 -5.80
C ALA A 515 -13.43 32.85 -6.60
N THR A 516 -13.81 32.93 -7.88
CA THR A 516 -13.90 31.76 -8.77
C THR A 516 -13.09 32.00 -10.05
N LYS A 517 -12.41 30.97 -10.55
CA LYS A 517 -11.77 30.94 -11.88
C LYS A 517 -12.18 29.67 -12.61
N PHE A 518 -12.74 29.78 -13.82
CA PHE A 518 -12.96 28.63 -14.69
C PHE A 518 -11.65 28.16 -15.34
N LEU A 519 -11.49 26.84 -15.45
CA LEU A 519 -10.32 26.19 -16.02
C LEU A 519 -10.60 25.81 -17.47
N ALA A 520 -9.72 26.20 -18.39
CA ALA A 520 -9.68 25.63 -19.73
C ALA A 520 -9.25 24.16 -19.59
N LEU A 521 -10.03 23.20 -20.07
CA LEU A 521 -9.85 21.77 -19.77
C LEU A 521 -8.46 21.22 -20.21
N PRO A 522 -7.59 20.84 -19.25
CA PRO A 522 -7.07 19.46 -19.22
C PRO A 522 -7.03 18.83 -17.80
N PRO A 523 -7.06 17.49 -17.68
CA PRO A 523 -7.17 16.75 -16.41
C PRO A 523 -5.88 16.70 -15.55
N SER A 524 -4.96 17.66 -15.70
CA SER A 524 -3.66 17.63 -15.03
C SER A 524 -3.08 19.02 -14.76
N SER A 525 -3.91 19.92 -14.21
CA SER A 525 -3.46 21.23 -13.78
C SER A 525 -2.99 21.19 -12.34
N SER A 526 -1.86 21.82 -12.06
CA SER A 526 -1.40 22.14 -10.71
C SER A 526 -1.71 23.59 -10.40
N ILE A 527 -2.32 23.87 -9.25
CA ILE A 527 -2.95 25.15 -8.98
C ILE A 527 -2.46 25.69 -7.64
N LYS A 528 -2.05 26.95 -7.62
CA LYS A 528 -1.69 27.70 -6.41
C LYS A 528 -2.50 28.99 -6.36
N ALA A 529 -2.88 29.44 -5.17
CA ALA A 529 -3.63 30.67 -4.98
C ALA A 529 -2.96 31.56 -3.92
N VAL A 530 -3.09 32.87 -4.10
CA VAL A 530 -2.70 33.90 -3.14
C VAL A 530 -3.87 34.87 -2.97
N VAL A 531 -4.18 35.23 -1.74
CA VAL A 531 -5.18 36.25 -1.40
C VAL A 531 -4.53 37.29 -0.50
N TRP A 532 -4.72 38.58 -0.80
CA TRP A 532 -4.15 39.64 0.03
C TRP A 532 -4.97 40.93 0.06
N GLN A 533 -4.82 41.67 1.15
CA GLN A 533 -5.40 43.00 1.35
C GLN A 533 -4.42 43.84 2.18
N GLY A 534 -3.88 44.91 1.59
CA GLY A 534 -2.74 45.62 2.17
C GLY A 534 -1.55 44.67 2.39
N ASN A 535 -1.00 44.66 3.61
CA ASN A 535 0.10 43.77 4.03
C ASN A 535 -0.37 42.42 4.61
N ARG A 536 -1.67 42.11 4.57
CA ARG A 536 -2.23 40.83 5.02
C ARG A 536 -2.20 39.84 3.85
N PHE A 537 -1.57 38.68 4.00
CA PHE A 537 -1.41 37.69 2.93
C PHE A 537 -1.75 36.27 3.39
N ALA A 538 -2.38 35.52 2.49
CA ALA A 538 -2.53 34.08 2.59
C ALA A 538 -2.12 33.43 1.28
N ILE A 539 -1.41 32.30 1.35
CA ILE A 539 -0.94 31.54 0.19
C ILE A 539 -1.37 30.09 0.38
N SER A 540 -1.78 29.38 -0.67
CA SER A 540 -1.99 27.92 -0.62
C SER A 540 -0.73 27.16 -1.06
N ASN A 541 -0.62 25.89 -0.65
CA ASN A 541 0.29 24.97 -1.33
C ASN A 541 -0.19 24.64 -2.75
N ARG A 542 0.67 24.03 -3.55
CA ARG A 542 0.33 23.56 -4.89
C ARG A 542 -0.67 22.40 -4.79
N GLY A 543 -1.88 22.66 -5.26
CA GLY A 543 -2.92 21.69 -5.54
C GLY A 543 -2.73 20.99 -6.88
N TYR A 544 -3.45 19.91 -7.08
CA TYR A 544 -3.55 19.22 -8.36
C TYR A 544 -5.02 18.94 -8.62
N THR A 545 -5.53 19.36 -9.77
CA THR A 545 -6.88 18.98 -10.20
C THR A 545 -7.02 17.47 -10.04
N PRO A 546 -8.07 16.97 -9.38
CA PRO A 546 -8.23 15.55 -9.15
C PRO A 546 -8.01 14.82 -10.47
N TYR A 547 -7.03 13.90 -10.52
CA TYR A 547 -6.91 13.01 -11.66
C TYR A 547 -8.20 12.23 -11.68
N SER A 548 -9.08 12.58 -12.59
CA SER A 548 -10.35 11.91 -12.74
C SER A 548 -10.04 10.47 -13.16
N SER A 549 -9.93 9.58 -12.17
CA SER A 549 -10.26 8.17 -12.34
C SER A 549 -11.72 7.99 -12.81
N SER A 550 -12.49 9.09 -12.86
CA SER A 550 -13.75 9.25 -13.59
C SER A 550 -13.61 9.13 -15.12
N TYR A 551 -12.62 8.38 -15.61
CA TYR A 551 -12.75 7.61 -16.86
C TYR A 551 -14.11 6.86 -16.92
N TYR A 552 -14.78 6.64 -15.77
CA TYR A 552 -16.13 6.10 -15.62
C TYR A 552 -17.31 7.08 -15.83
N THR A 553 -17.10 8.38 -16.06
CA THR A 553 -18.21 9.35 -16.30
C THR A 553 -18.40 9.72 -17.78
N ARG A 554 -17.53 9.25 -18.69
CA ARG A 554 -17.70 9.37 -20.14
C ARG A 554 -18.18 8.03 -20.69
N LEU A 555 -19.48 7.94 -21.02
CA LEU A 555 -20.16 6.78 -21.63
C LEU A 555 -19.80 5.42 -21.01
N ASN A 556 -20.55 5.01 -19.98
CA ASN A 556 -20.27 3.77 -19.27
C ASN A 556 -21.30 2.69 -19.65
N TYR A 557 -20.96 1.88 -20.66
CA TYR A 557 -21.76 0.71 -21.03
C TYR A 557 -21.70 -0.34 -19.91
N ARG A 558 -22.88 -0.79 -19.46
CA ARG A 558 -23.02 -1.83 -18.42
C ARG A 558 -23.86 -2.99 -18.94
N PHE A 559 -23.37 -4.21 -18.74
CA PHE A 559 -24.11 -5.45 -19.00
C PHE A 559 -24.55 -6.10 -17.68
N TYR A 560 -25.86 -6.18 -17.45
CA TYR A 560 -26.45 -6.99 -16.39
C TYR A 560 -26.72 -8.39 -16.94
N SER A 561 -25.98 -9.39 -16.49
CA SER A 561 -26.07 -10.77 -16.99
C SER A 561 -26.70 -11.69 -15.96
N ILE A 562 -27.51 -12.65 -16.43
CA ILE A 562 -28.12 -13.71 -15.64
C ILE A 562 -27.92 -15.05 -16.34
N THR A 563 -27.87 -16.12 -15.55
CA THR A 563 -27.96 -17.52 -16.03
C THR A 563 -29.12 -18.20 -15.33
N ASP A 564 -29.71 -19.25 -15.93
CA ASP A 564 -30.88 -19.94 -15.34
C ASP A 564 -30.59 -20.47 -13.94
N ARG A 565 -29.37 -20.96 -13.71
CA ARG A 565 -28.87 -21.40 -12.39
C ARG A 565 -27.40 -21.03 -12.19
N PRO A 566 -26.89 -20.99 -10.94
CA PRO A 566 -25.50 -20.60 -10.65
C PRO A 566 -24.47 -21.74 -10.80
N VAL A 567 -24.92 -23.00 -10.81
CA VAL A 567 -24.07 -24.20 -10.94
C VAL A 567 -24.66 -25.23 -11.91
N TYR A 568 -23.79 -25.81 -12.73
CA TYR A 568 -24.11 -26.83 -13.73
C TYR A 568 -23.25 -28.07 -13.51
N ARG A 569 -23.66 -29.19 -14.12
CA ARG A 569 -22.83 -30.38 -14.27
C ARG A 569 -22.36 -30.48 -15.72
N PRO A 570 -21.32 -31.28 -16.01
CA PRO A 570 -21.01 -31.66 -17.39
C PRO A 570 -22.26 -32.16 -18.12
N SER A 571 -22.36 -31.92 -19.42
CA SER A 571 -23.54 -32.22 -20.25
C SER A 571 -24.83 -31.45 -19.93
N HIS A 572 -24.84 -30.48 -19.01
CA HIS A 572 -25.98 -29.57 -18.90
C HIS A 572 -25.98 -28.54 -20.02
N LYS A 573 -27.18 -28.14 -20.47
CA LYS A 573 -27.38 -26.94 -21.28
C LYS A 573 -27.39 -25.71 -20.38
N VAL A 574 -26.61 -24.69 -20.75
CA VAL A 574 -26.51 -23.42 -20.03
C VAL A 574 -27.34 -22.38 -20.77
N HIS A 575 -28.27 -21.71 -20.09
CA HIS A 575 -29.01 -20.57 -20.63
C HIS A 575 -28.50 -19.28 -20.00
N PHE A 576 -28.32 -18.23 -20.82
CA PHE A 576 -27.93 -16.91 -20.34
C PHE A 576 -28.74 -15.80 -21.02
N LYS A 577 -28.95 -14.71 -20.27
CA LYS A 577 -29.57 -13.48 -20.77
C LYS A 577 -28.77 -12.29 -20.25
N ALA A 578 -28.64 -11.22 -21.03
CA ALA A 578 -27.96 -10.00 -20.61
C ALA A 578 -28.67 -8.74 -21.09
N TYR A 579 -28.60 -7.67 -20.31
CA TYR A 579 -29.19 -6.36 -20.61
C TYR A 579 -28.11 -5.30 -20.66
N LEU A 580 -28.02 -4.59 -21.79
CA LEU A 580 -27.11 -3.49 -22.04
C LEU A 580 -27.77 -2.15 -21.68
N ARG A 581 -27.07 -1.34 -20.89
CA ARG A 581 -27.43 0.06 -20.65
C ARG A 581 -26.25 0.98 -20.84
N LEU A 582 -26.52 2.19 -21.32
CA LEU A 582 -25.56 3.29 -21.32
C LEU A 582 -25.82 4.22 -20.14
N TYR A 583 -24.83 4.39 -19.26
CA TYR A 583 -24.87 5.41 -18.22
C TYR A 583 -24.38 6.77 -18.75
N LYS A 584 -25.27 7.77 -18.77
CA LYS A 584 -24.97 9.15 -19.19
C LYS A 584 -25.76 10.13 -18.31
N ASN A 585 -25.09 11.16 -17.79
CA ASN A 585 -25.70 12.25 -17.00
C ASN A 585 -26.61 11.77 -15.84
N GLY A 586 -26.20 10.71 -15.13
CA GLY A 586 -26.98 10.17 -14.01
C GLY A 586 -28.13 9.22 -14.39
N ILE A 587 -28.29 8.90 -15.67
CA ILE A 587 -29.41 8.08 -16.19
C ILE A 587 -28.87 6.87 -16.95
N TYR A 588 -29.57 5.74 -16.83
CA TYR A 588 -29.35 4.55 -17.65
C TYR A 588 -30.32 4.54 -18.82
N ASN A 589 -29.79 4.54 -20.04
CA ASN A 589 -30.58 4.45 -21.27
C ASN A 589 -30.50 3.03 -21.83
N ASN A 590 -31.62 2.55 -22.39
CA ASN A 590 -31.66 1.34 -23.21
C ASN A 590 -30.80 1.55 -24.47
N MET A 591 -30.24 0.47 -24.98
CA MET A 591 -29.36 0.48 -26.16
C MET A 591 -29.86 -0.57 -27.16
N PRO A 592 -30.90 -0.28 -27.94
CA PRO A 592 -31.44 -1.20 -28.93
C PRO A 592 -30.55 -1.28 -30.18
N ASN A 593 -30.67 -2.36 -30.94
CA ASN A 593 -30.00 -2.57 -32.23
C ASN A 593 -28.46 -2.52 -32.19
N GLU A 594 -27.87 -2.80 -31.01
CA GLU A 594 -26.42 -2.87 -30.82
C GLU A 594 -25.91 -4.29 -31.05
N ILE A 595 -24.84 -4.43 -31.82
CA ILE A 595 -24.21 -5.74 -32.08
C ILE A 595 -23.25 -6.08 -30.93
N VAL A 596 -23.60 -7.11 -30.16
CA VAL A 596 -22.83 -7.62 -29.00
C VAL A 596 -22.15 -8.94 -29.35
N ARG A 597 -20.82 -8.97 -29.24
CA ARG A 597 -20.02 -10.20 -29.30
C ARG A 597 -19.97 -10.85 -27.92
N VAL A 598 -20.45 -12.08 -27.83
CA VAL A 598 -20.46 -12.89 -26.60
C VAL A 598 -19.40 -13.98 -26.70
N ARG A 599 -18.59 -14.14 -25.65
CA ARG A 599 -17.61 -15.24 -25.52
C ARG A 599 -17.72 -15.89 -24.15
N ILE A 600 -17.66 -17.22 -24.07
CA ILE A 600 -17.62 -17.94 -22.79
C ILE A 600 -16.31 -18.71 -22.70
N ILE A 601 -15.62 -18.55 -21.58
CA ILE A 601 -14.29 -19.13 -21.34
C ILE A 601 -14.33 -20.04 -20.11
N SER A 602 -13.75 -21.23 -20.26
CA SER A 602 -13.59 -22.22 -19.18
C SER A 602 -12.54 -21.76 -18.14
N PRO A 603 -12.47 -22.41 -16.97
CA PRO A 603 -11.47 -22.11 -15.94
C PRO A 603 -10.02 -22.22 -16.44
N ARG A 604 -9.77 -23.04 -17.47
CA ARG A 604 -8.45 -23.24 -18.08
C ARG A 604 -8.16 -22.29 -19.24
N GLY A 605 -9.04 -21.32 -19.50
CA GLY A 605 -8.85 -20.34 -20.56
C GLY A 605 -9.33 -20.79 -21.94
N LYS A 606 -9.98 -21.95 -22.06
CA LYS A 606 -10.54 -22.44 -23.34
C LYS A 606 -11.83 -21.70 -23.68
N GLU A 607 -11.94 -21.20 -24.90
CA GLU A 607 -13.21 -20.67 -25.42
C GLU A 607 -14.17 -21.82 -25.73
N VAL A 608 -15.35 -21.80 -25.13
CA VAL A 608 -16.38 -22.85 -25.27
C VAL A 608 -17.64 -22.35 -25.97
N TYR A 609 -17.79 -21.04 -26.16
CA TYR A 609 -18.88 -20.42 -26.89
C TYR A 609 -18.43 -19.06 -27.46
N LYS A 610 -18.83 -18.75 -28.69
CA LYS A 610 -18.61 -17.46 -29.36
C LYS A 610 -19.70 -17.18 -30.38
N ALA A 611 -20.44 -16.08 -30.21
CA ALA A 611 -21.50 -15.67 -31.11
C ALA A 611 -21.69 -14.15 -31.14
N ARG A 612 -22.41 -13.65 -32.15
CA ARG A 612 -22.90 -12.27 -32.22
C ARG A 612 -24.41 -12.27 -31.93
N HIS A 613 -24.83 -11.29 -31.16
CA HIS A 613 -26.23 -11.06 -30.79
C HIS A 613 -26.57 -9.60 -31.07
N ILE A 614 -27.82 -9.32 -31.41
CA ILE A 614 -28.35 -7.96 -31.58
C ILE A 614 -29.26 -7.67 -30.39
N THR A 615 -29.11 -6.51 -29.75
CA THR A 615 -29.98 -6.13 -28.63
C THR A 615 -31.39 -5.77 -29.09
N ASP A 616 -32.39 -6.23 -28.36
CA ASP A 616 -33.80 -5.82 -28.56
C ASP A 616 -34.08 -4.38 -28.09
N GLU A 617 -35.32 -3.91 -28.20
CA GLU A 617 -35.79 -2.58 -27.74
C GLU A 617 -35.45 -2.28 -26.27
N ASN A 618 -35.37 -3.34 -25.45
CA ASN A 618 -35.03 -3.27 -24.04
C ASN A 618 -33.53 -3.43 -23.79
N GLY A 619 -32.69 -3.40 -24.83
CA GLY A 619 -31.25 -3.60 -24.75
C GLY A 619 -30.86 -5.04 -24.37
N ALA A 620 -31.75 -6.03 -24.51
CA ALA A 620 -31.50 -7.40 -24.05
C ALA A 620 -30.97 -8.31 -25.16
N ILE A 621 -30.16 -9.30 -24.76
CA ILE A 621 -29.72 -10.43 -25.58
C ILE A 621 -29.90 -11.72 -24.78
N HIS A 622 -30.09 -12.85 -25.46
CA HIS A 622 -30.17 -14.16 -24.82
C HIS A 622 -29.50 -15.23 -25.67
N GLY A 623 -29.09 -16.34 -25.04
CA GLY A 623 -28.48 -17.46 -25.75
C GLY A 623 -28.41 -18.71 -24.88
N SER A 624 -28.06 -19.83 -25.52
CA SER A 624 -27.79 -21.07 -24.82
C SER A 624 -26.65 -21.84 -25.49
N PHE A 625 -25.99 -22.72 -24.73
CA PHE A 625 -25.01 -23.64 -25.28
C PHE A 625 -24.93 -24.92 -24.44
N GLN A 626 -24.45 -26.00 -25.07
CA GLN A 626 -24.35 -27.32 -24.48
C GLN A 626 -22.95 -27.54 -23.87
N LEU A 627 -22.86 -27.89 -22.57
CA LEU A 627 -21.59 -28.29 -21.97
C LEU A 627 -21.15 -29.67 -22.50
N ALA A 628 -19.86 -29.83 -22.73
CA ALA A 628 -19.30 -31.12 -23.14
C ALA A 628 -19.38 -32.17 -22.01
N LYS A 629 -19.39 -33.46 -22.37
CA LYS A 629 -19.35 -34.58 -21.40
C LYS A 629 -18.13 -34.52 -20.48
N LYS A 630 -16.98 -34.06 -20.99
CA LYS A 630 -15.72 -33.85 -20.25
C LYS A 630 -15.41 -32.34 -20.07
N ALA A 631 -16.42 -31.56 -19.70
CA ALA A 631 -16.25 -30.12 -19.46
C ALA A 631 -15.25 -29.86 -18.30
N ASP A 632 -14.43 -28.81 -18.41
CA ASP A 632 -13.53 -28.42 -17.32
C ASP A 632 -14.36 -28.04 -16.08
N LEU A 633 -14.01 -28.55 -14.89
CA LEU A 633 -14.66 -28.16 -13.64
C LEU A 633 -14.12 -26.81 -13.13
N GLY A 634 -14.99 -26.04 -12.48
CA GLY A 634 -14.68 -24.74 -11.87
C GLY A 634 -15.53 -23.58 -12.40
N MET A 635 -15.00 -22.35 -12.25
CA MET A 635 -15.69 -21.11 -12.60
C MET A 635 -15.54 -20.69 -14.08
N TYR A 636 -16.64 -20.69 -14.82
CA TYR A 636 -16.74 -20.17 -16.18
C TYR A 636 -17.03 -18.67 -16.17
N ARG A 637 -16.63 -17.98 -17.24
CA ARG A 637 -16.85 -16.53 -17.40
C ARG A 637 -17.44 -16.23 -18.78
N ILE A 638 -18.47 -15.40 -18.78
CA ILE A 638 -19.12 -14.84 -19.96
C ILE A 638 -18.57 -13.43 -20.18
N TYR A 639 -18.22 -13.10 -21.41
CA TYR A 639 -17.65 -11.81 -21.79
C TYR A 639 -18.51 -11.16 -22.88
N TYR A 640 -18.81 -9.88 -22.69
CA TYR A 640 -19.62 -9.06 -23.60
C TYR A 640 -18.76 -7.93 -24.17
N ARG A 641 -18.81 -7.73 -25.50
CA ARG A 641 -18.10 -6.65 -26.20
C ARG A 641 -18.96 -6.07 -27.32
N LEU A 642 -19.10 -4.74 -27.36
CA LEU A 642 -19.75 -4.06 -28.49
C LEU A 642 -18.85 -4.12 -29.73
N GLN A 643 -19.45 -4.34 -30.90
CA GLN A 643 -18.73 -4.48 -32.17
C GLN A 643 -17.90 -3.24 -32.51
N ASN A 644 -18.45 -2.03 -32.30
CA ASN A 644 -17.83 -0.76 -32.69
C ASN A 644 -17.11 -0.04 -31.53
N SER A 645 -16.91 -0.70 -30.39
CA SER A 645 -16.22 -0.09 -29.24
C SER A 645 -14.70 -0.04 -29.46
N ARG A 646 -14.13 1.18 -29.36
CA ARG A 646 -12.67 1.41 -29.27
C ARG A 646 -12.04 0.82 -28.01
N TYR A 647 -12.85 0.52 -26.99
CA TYR A 647 -12.45 -0.10 -25.72
C TYR A 647 -12.75 -1.61 -25.72
N GLY A 648 -12.04 -2.37 -24.88
CA GLY A 648 -12.15 -3.84 -24.78
C GLY A 648 -13.49 -4.36 -24.22
N TYR A 649 -13.46 -5.33 -23.31
CA TYR A 649 -14.69 -5.83 -22.68
C TYR A 649 -15.31 -4.78 -21.75
N HIS A 650 -16.64 -4.65 -21.77
CA HIS A 650 -17.37 -3.69 -20.94
C HIS A 650 -17.63 -4.22 -19.54
N TYR A 651 -17.95 -3.31 -18.61
CA TYR A 651 -18.29 -3.68 -17.23
C TYR A 651 -19.53 -4.57 -17.21
N SER A 652 -19.38 -5.77 -16.64
CA SER A 652 -20.44 -6.78 -16.56
C SER A 652 -20.42 -7.48 -15.20
N GLN A 653 -21.60 -7.82 -14.69
CA GLN A 653 -21.77 -8.66 -13.49
C GLN A 653 -22.86 -9.71 -13.70
N GLY A 654 -22.85 -10.76 -12.88
CA GLY A 654 -23.64 -11.98 -13.10
C GLY A 654 -23.19 -12.81 -14.31
N ASN A 655 -22.04 -12.46 -14.89
CA ASN A 655 -21.45 -13.05 -16.08
C ASN A 655 -20.60 -14.30 -15.77
N ARG A 656 -20.96 -15.05 -14.73
CA ARG A 656 -20.19 -16.22 -14.28
C ARG A 656 -21.13 -17.30 -13.78
N PHE A 657 -20.74 -18.54 -14.01
CA PHE A 657 -21.38 -19.72 -13.44
C PHE A 657 -20.34 -20.77 -13.13
N ARG A 658 -20.70 -21.74 -12.30
CA ARG A 658 -19.80 -22.83 -11.89
C ARG A 658 -20.19 -24.13 -12.58
N VAL A 659 -19.21 -24.97 -12.90
CA VAL A 659 -19.42 -26.36 -13.31
C VAL A 659 -18.71 -27.25 -12.30
N GLU A 660 -19.43 -28.15 -11.63
CA GLU A 660 -18.85 -29.08 -10.66
C GLU A 660 -19.47 -30.48 -10.80
N GLU A 661 -18.68 -31.48 -10.46
CA GLU A 661 -19.16 -32.81 -10.09
C GLU A 661 -19.31 -32.82 -8.57
N TYR A 662 -20.54 -32.62 -8.08
CA TYR A 662 -20.81 -32.61 -6.64
C TYR A 662 -21.65 -33.83 -6.24
N LYS A 663 -21.32 -34.40 -5.09
CA LYS A 663 -22.17 -35.34 -4.34
C LYS A 663 -22.72 -34.62 -3.11
N LYS A 664 -24.00 -34.83 -2.80
CA LYS A 664 -24.67 -34.18 -1.66
C LYS A 664 -23.97 -34.60 -0.35
N PRO A 665 -23.72 -33.69 0.62
CA PRO A 665 -23.22 -34.08 1.94
C PRO A 665 -24.20 -35.04 2.62
N GLU A 666 -23.69 -36.01 3.37
CA GLU A 666 -24.51 -37.07 3.98
C GLU A 666 -25.02 -36.71 5.38
N PHE A 667 -24.35 -35.78 6.10
CA PHE A 667 -24.77 -35.28 7.41
C PHE A 667 -24.45 -33.80 7.61
N GLU A 668 -25.11 -33.18 8.59
CA GLU A 668 -24.91 -31.80 9.04
C GLU A 668 -24.38 -31.74 10.48
N VAL A 669 -23.66 -30.66 10.81
CA VAL A 669 -23.18 -30.38 12.17
C VAL A 669 -23.83 -29.11 12.67
N LEU A 670 -24.66 -29.25 13.70
CA LEU A 670 -25.40 -28.16 14.32
C LEU A 670 -24.78 -27.84 15.68
N VAL A 671 -24.57 -26.55 15.95
CA VAL A 671 -24.15 -26.09 17.29
C VAL A 671 -25.34 -25.41 17.94
N ASP A 672 -25.98 -26.13 18.86
CA ASP A 672 -27.14 -25.69 19.61
C ASP A 672 -26.68 -24.91 20.84
N THR A 673 -26.83 -23.58 20.77
CA THR A 673 -26.62 -22.65 21.87
C THR A 673 -27.96 -22.33 22.54
N PRO A 674 -27.99 -21.88 23.81
CA PRO A 674 -29.25 -21.55 24.47
C PRO A 674 -30.09 -20.57 23.66
N LYS A 675 -31.34 -20.95 23.38
CA LYS A 675 -32.32 -20.09 22.70
C LYS A 675 -32.71 -18.88 23.55
N LYS A 676 -32.75 -19.05 24.88
CA LYS A 676 -32.97 -17.95 25.83
C LYS A 676 -31.70 -17.13 25.99
N GLN A 677 -31.85 -15.82 26.05
CA GLN A 677 -30.75 -14.89 26.30
C GLN A 677 -30.06 -15.21 27.63
N VAL A 678 -28.73 -15.26 27.61
CA VAL A 678 -27.91 -15.66 28.76
C VAL A 678 -27.52 -14.43 29.58
N LYS A 679 -27.74 -14.49 30.90
CA LYS A 679 -27.27 -13.45 31.83
C LYS A 679 -25.79 -13.64 32.14
N LEU A 680 -25.02 -12.55 32.12
CA LEU A 680 -23.62 -12.57 32.53
C LEU A 680 -23.48 -13.13 33.95
N GLY A 681 -22.64 -14.16 34.10
CA GLY A 681 -22.44 -14.88 35.36
C GLY A 681 -22.91 -16.33 35.33
N GLN A 682 -23.77 -16.70 34.38
CA GLN A 682 -24.31 -18.06 34.26
C GLN A 682 -23.31 -19.04 33.62
N LYS A 683 -23.41 -20.31 34.01
CA LYS A 683 -22.76 -21.44 33.32
C LYS A 683 -23.67 -21.90 32.18
N VAL A 684 -23.11 -22.05 30.98
CA VAL A 684 -23.86 -22.38 29.75
C VAL A 684 -23.45 -23.74 29.21
N LYS A 685 -24.43 -24.64 29.03
CA LYS A 685 -24.24 -25.90 28.29
C LYS A 685 -24.48 -25.66 26.80
N ILE A 686 -23.52 -26.07 25.97
CA ILE A 686 -23.54 -25.97 24.50
C ILE A 686 -23.59 -27.38 23.95
N LYS A 687 -24.51 -27.68 23.02
CA LYS A 687 -24.64 -29.02 22.42
C LYS A 687 -24.20 -29.00 20.96
N ILE A 688 -23.17 -29.77 20.62
CA ILE A 688 -22.72 -29.96 19.23
C ILE A 688 -23.33 -31.26 18.73
N LYS A 689 -24.26 -31.18 17.77
CA LYS A 689 -25.05 -32.31 17.26
C LYS A 689 -24.65 -32.66 15.83
N GLY A 690 -24.50 -33.94 15.55
CA GLY A 690 -24.33 -34.48 14.20
C GLY A 690 -25.57 -35.27 13.81
N ARG A 691 -26.15 -34.97 12.65
CA ARG A 691 -27.32 -35.70 12.13
C ARG A 691 -27.20 -35.93 10.64
N TYR A 692 -27.40 -37.17 10.21
CA TYR A 692 -27.51 -37.50 8.79
C TYR A 692 -28.74 -36.82 8.17
N TYR A 693 -28.70 -36.44 6.89
CA TYR A 693 -29.83 -35.76 6.23
C TYR A 693 -31.11 -36.62 6.19
N PHE A 694 -30.99 -37.95 6.35
CA PHE A 694 -32.11 -38.88 6.47
C PHE A 694 -32.63 -39.02 7.92
N GLY A 695 -32.09 -38.28 8.88
CA GLY A 695 -32.63 -38.12 10.24
C GLY A 695 -31.85 -38.80 11.36
N ALA A 696 -31.01 -39.82 11.09
CA ALA A 696 -30.29 -40.56 12.13
C ALA A 696 -29.16 -39.75 12.80
N PRO A 697 -28.87 -39.99 14.09
CA PRO A 697 -27.75 -39.35 14.78
C PRO A 697 -26.39 -39.86 14.27
N VAL A 698 -25.38 -38.98 14.25
CA VAL A 698 -24.00 -39.35 13.93
C VAL A 698 -23.29 -39.77 15.23
N VAL A 699 -23.36 -41.06 15.56
CA VAL A 699 -22.84 -41.63 16.81
C VAL A 699 -21.32 -41.84 16.77
N GLY A 700 -20.62 -41.58 17.88
CA GLY A 700 -19.19 -41.86 18.05
C GLY A 700 -18.24 -40.99 17.20
N ALA A 701 -18.73 -39.96 16.51
CA ALA A 701 -17.94 -39.10 15.64
C ALA A 701 -16.95 -38.24 16.45
N LYS A 702 -15.74 -38.08 15.93
CA LYS A 702 -14.70 -37.25 16.55
C LYS A 702 -15.01 -35.77 16.31
N VAL A 703 -15.15 -34.99 17.37
CA VAL A 703 -15.42 -33.56 17.32
C VAL A 703 -14.22 -32.77 17.86
N LYS A 704 -13.77 -31.77 17.11
CA LYS A 704 -12.83 -30.73 17.59
C LYS A 704 -13.57 -29.41 17.69
N TYR A 705 -13.48 -28.71 18.82
CA TYR A 705 -14.18 -27.45 19.01
C TYR A 705 -13.31 -26.32 19.57
N GLN A 706 -13.70 -25.08 19.26
CA GLN A 706 -13.08 -23.85 19.74
C GLN A 706 -14.15 -22.79 20.03
N ILE A 707 -14.03 -22.10 21.18
CA ILE A 707 -14.92 -21.02 21.59
C ILE A 707 -14.13 -19.71 21.69
N PHE A 708 -14.62 -18.70 20.99
CA PHE A 708 -14.03 -17.38 20.90
C PHE A 708 -14.93 -16.33 21.53
N ARG A 709 -14.37 -15.40 22.31
CA ARG A 709 -15.07 -14.27 22.92
C ARG A 709 -14.76 -12.95 22.21
N LYS A 710 -15.78 -12.11 22.05
CA LYS A 710 -15.68 -10.70 21.64
C LYS A 710 -16.60 -9.84 22.51
N ASN A 711 -16.32 -8.54 22.58
CA ASN A 711 -17.26 -7.59 23.16
C ASN A 711 -18.50 -7.51 22.27
N PHE A 712 -19.68 -7.50 22.87
CA PHE A 712 -20.96 -7.29 22.22
C PHE A 712 -21.52 -5.93 22.61
N PHE A 713 -22.00 -5.19 21.62
CA PHE A 713 -22.75 -3.96 21.81
C PHE A 713 -24.05 -4.12 21.03
N HIS A 714 -25.19 -4.00 21.70
CA HIS A 714 -26.46 -4.03 21.02
C HIS A 714 -26.66 -2.68 20.31
N SER A 715 -26.75 -2.74 18.98
CA SER A 715 -27.05 -1.58 18.15
C SER A 715 -28.20 -1.96 17.23
N TYR A 716 -29.25 -1.16 17.28
CA TYR A 716 -30.44 -1.33 16.47
C TYR A 716 -30.76 -0.01 15.79
N TYR A 717 -31.18 -0.09 14.53
CA TYR A 717 -31.74 1.02 13.79
C TYR A 717 -33.02 0.51 13.12
N PRO A 718 -34.14 1.25 13.15
CA PRO A 718 -35.35 0.78 12.49
C PRO A 718 -35.07 0.59 10.99
N PRO A 719 -35.53 -0.52 10.38
CA PRO A 719 -35.31 -0.77 8.97
C PRO A 719 -35.88 0.36 8.12
N GLY A 720 -35.10 0.81 7.15
CA GLY A 720 -35.49 1.81 6.17
C GLY A 720 -35.89 1.22 4.82
N PRO A 721 -36.80 1.88 4.08
CA PRO A 721 -37.20 1.43 2.75
C PRO A 721 -36.03 1.36 1.75
N TRP A 722 -34.97 2.15 2.01
CA TRP A 722 -33.77 2.24 1.16
C TRP A 722 -32.51 1.64 1.80
N ASP A 723 -32.64 0.80 2.84
CA ASP A 723 -31.50 0.12 3.47
C ASP A 723 -30.73 -0.76 2.48
N TRP A 724 -31.42 -1.31 1.48
CA TRP A 724 -30.78 -2.05 0.40
C TRP A 724 -29.88 -1.15 -0.45
N LEU A 725 -30.16 0.16 -0.56
CA LEU A 725 -29.38 1.10 -1.37
C LEU A 725 -28.27 1.77 -0.55
N TYR A 726 -28.60 2.30 0.62
CA TYR A 726 -27.69 3.13 1.44
C TYR A 726 -27.07 2.38 2.64
N GLY A 727 -27.50 1.15 2.89
CA GLY A 727 -27.12 0.39 4.07
C GLY A 727 -28.07 0.61 5.25
N TYR A 728 -28.08 -0.37 6.14
CA TYR A 728 -28.96 -0.41 7.32
C TYR A 728 -28.75 0.78 8.26
N GLY A 729 -29.82 1.53 8.54
CA GLY A 729 -29.81 2.70 9.43
C GLY A 729 -29.26 3.98 8.78
N TYR A 730 -29.28 4.09 7.45
CA TYR A 730 -28.87 5.31 6.75
C TYR A 730 -29.64 6.55 7.24
N GLY A 731 -28.96 7.70 7.24
CA GLY A 731 -29.48 8.97 7.76
C GLY A 731 -29.52 9.02 9.29
N ILE A 732 -30.00 7.98 9.96
CA ILE A 732 -30.13 7.90 11.43
C ILE A 732 -28.76 7.89 12.11
N ARG A 733 -27.78 7.16 11.56
CA ARG A 733 -26.40 7.13 12.09
C ARG A 733 -25.75 8.51 12.21
N TYR A 734 -26.04 9.43 11.29
CA TYR A 734 -25.52 10.80 11.34
C TYR A 734 -26.27 11.64 12.38
N LEU A 735 -27.58 11.42 12.54
CA LEU A 735 -28.41 12.09 13.54
C LEU A 735 -28.07 11.65 14.97
N ASP A 736 -27.73 10.38 15.19
CA ASP A 736 -27.36 9.85 16.53
C ASP A 736 -25.90 10.14 16.94
N ALA A 737 -24.98 10.25 15.96
CA ALA A 737 -23.55 10.48 16.22
C ALA A 737 -23.25 11.82 16.90
N TYR A 738 -24.14 12.82 16.78
CA TYR A 738 -23.98 14.12 17.42
C TYR A 738 -24.39 14.14 18.90
N TYR A 739 -25.33 13.28 19.31
CA TYR A 739 -25.96 13.39 20.62
C TYR A 739 -25.62 12.28 21.61
N ASN A 740 -25.46 11.03 21.14
CA ASN A 740 -25.42 9.89 22.06
C ASN A 740 -24.02 9.41 22.43
N ILE A 741 -22.98 9.87 21.72
CA ILE A 741 -21.63 9.33 21.87
C ILE A 741 -20.64 10.44 21.56
N GLY A 742 -20.00 11.02 22.58
CA GLY A 742 -18.93 12.00 22.37
C GLY A 742 -17.98 11.53 21.26
N TRP A 743 -17.64 12.44 20.32
CA TRP A 743 -16.87 12.20 19.10
C TRP A 743 -15.68 11.22 19.23
N HIS A 744 -15.08 11.11 20.42
CA HIS A 744 -14.04 10.14 20.75
C HIS A 744 -14.45 8.68 20.55
N ASN A 745 -15.68 8.29 20.87
CA ASN A 745 -16.11 6.89 20.71
C ASN A 745 -16.47 6.60 19.25
N TRP A 746 -16.98 7.56 18.46
CA TRP A 746 -17.28 7.37 17.03
C TRP A 746 -16.02 7.04 16.21
N TYR A 747 -14.89 7.69 16.51
CA TYR A 747 -13.59 7.37 15.91
C TYR A 747 -13.14 5.95 16.29
N PHE A 748 -13.35 5.51 17.55
CA PHE A 748 -13.10 4.12 17.94
C PHE A 748 -14.00 3.12 17.20
N TYR A 749 -15.26 3.46 16.91
CA TYR A 749 -16.19 2.56 16.20
C TYR A 749 -15.90 2.40 14.70
N HIS A 750 -15.29 3.38 14.02
CA HIS A 750 -15.11 3.35 12.56
C HIS A 750 -13.66 3.33 12.09
N SER A 751 -12.68 3.74 12.92
CA SER A 751 -11.25 3.55 12.60
C SER A 751 -10.76 2.14 12.93
N HIS A 752 -11.61 1.29 13.53
CA HIS A 752 -11.30 -0.12 13.82
C HIS A 752 -11.99 -1.09 12.85
N GLN A 753 -11.83 -0.86 11.54
CA GLN A 753 -11.50 -1.96 10.63
C GLN A 753 -10.03 -2.41 10.79
N TYR A 754 -9.37 -2.05 11.90
CA TYR A 754 -8.34 -2.89 12.50
C TYR A 754 -8.88 -4.32 12.49
N ARG A 755 -8.16 -5.23 11.80
CA ARG A 755 -8.29 -6.68 11.86
C ARG A 755 -9.12 -7.03 13.09
N ALA A 756 -10.41 -7.31 12.91
CA ALA A 756 -11.26 -7.68 14.04
C ALA A 756 -10.45 -8.73 14.81
N PRO A 757 -10.06 -8.48 16.08
CA PRO A 757 -9.26 -9.45 16.81
C PRO A 757 -9.97 -10.78 16.64
N SER A 758 -9.21 -11.84 16.39
CA SER A 758 -9.66 -13.17 15.95
C SER A 758 -10.65 -13.86 16.91
N GLY A 759 -11.22 -13.11 17.86
CA GLY A 759 -11.81 -13.55 19.09
C GLY A 759 -10.69 -13.94 20.04
N GLU A 760 -10.85 -13.61 21.31
CA GLU A 760 -10.04 -14.24 22.36
C GLU A 760 -10.46 -15.71 22.42
N LEU A 761 -9.54 -16.65 22.19
CA LEU A 761 -9.83 -18.07 22.38
C LEU A 761 -10.00 -18.31 23.89
N VAL A 762 -11.22 -18.63 24.32
CA VAL A 762 -11.55 -18.79 25.74
C VAL A 762 -11.71 -20.25 26.16
N LEU A 763 -11.94 -21.15 25.20
CA LEU A 763 -12.03 -22.60 25.41
C LEU A 763 -11.73 -23.35 24.10
N GLN A 764 -11.03 -24.47 24.17
CA GLN A 764 -10.88 -25.43 23.06
C GLN A 764 -10.81 -26.85 23.59
N GLY A 765 -11.20 -27.83 22.78
CA GLY A 765 -11.14 -29.24 23.17
C GLY A 765 -11.50 -30.20 22.04
N THR A 766 -11.47 -31.49 22.36
CA THR A 766 -11.90 -32.59 21.50
C THR A 766 -12.80 -33.54 22.27
N GLY A 767 -13.75 -34.17 21.60
CA GLY A 767 -14.65 -35.17 22.21
C GLY A 767 -15.22 -36.12 21.15
N ARG A 768 -16.11 -37.00 21.59
CA ARG A 768 -16.92 -37.87 20.72
C ARG A 768 -18.40 -37.61 20.94
N THR A 769 -19.21 -37.79 19.91
CA THR A 769 -20.67 -37.75 20.05
C THR A 769 -21.17 -39.00 20.78
N ASN A 770 -22.17 -38.83 21.64
CA ASN A 770 -22.88 -39.92 22.31
C ASN A 770 -23.87 -40.64 21.36
N GLU A 771 -24.68 -41.56 21.89
CA GLU A 771 -25.69 -42.33 21.14
C GLU A 771 -26.76 -41.46 20.47
N GLN A 772 -27.00 -40.25 20.98
CA GLN A 772 -27.91 -39.26 20.39
C GLN A 772 -27.19 -38.36 19.37
N GLY A 773 -25.93 -38.62 19.05
CA GLY A 773 -25.13 -37.83 18.11
C GLY A 773 -24.69 -36.47 18.67
N VAL A 774 -24.59 -36.33 20.00
CA VAL A 774 -24.34 -35.06 20.69
C VAL A 774 -23.03 -35.06 21.48
N LEU A 775 -22.27 -33.96 21.43
CA LEU A 775 -21.21 -33.62 22.37
C LEU A 775 -21.63 -32.39 23.20
N GLU A 776 -21.60 -32.48 24.53
CA GLU A 776 -21.88 -31.36 25.42
C GLU A 776 -20.60 -30.63 25.86
N VAL A 777 -20.62 -29.29 25.81
CA VAL A 777 -19.49 -28.42 26.22
C VAL A 777 -20.00 -27.39 27.22
N LEU A 778 -19.34 -27.27 28.38
CA LEU A 778 -19.68 -26.28 29.41
C LEU A 778 -18.83 -25.01 29.28
N LEU A 779 -19.49 -23.85 29.21
CA LEU A 779 -18.86 -22.53 29.23
C LEU A 779 -19.22 -21.80 30.54
N ASP A 780 -18.22 -21.50 31.36
CA ASP A 780 -18.40 -20.71 32.59
C ASP A 780 -18.14 -19.22 32.35
N THR A 781 -19.17 -18.39 32.57
CA THR A 781 -19.08 -16.93 32.42
C THR A 781 -18.95 -16.17 33.75
N SER A 782 -18.99 -16.86 34.90
CA SER A 782 -18.90 -16.25 36.24
C SER A 782 -17.61 -15.44 36.45
N LYS A 783 -16.48 -15.95 35.94
CA LYS A 783 -15.17 -15.29 35.98
C LYS A 783 -15.16 -13.86 35.44
N TYR A 784 -16.08 -13.50 34.54
CA TYR A 784 -16.13 -12.16 33.94
C TYR A 784 -16.75 -11.11 34.87
N LEU A 785 -17.49 -11.50 35.91
CA LEU A 785 -18.07 -10.59 36.89
C LEU A 785 -17.00 -9.91 37.77
N ASN A 786 -15.90 -10.63 38.04
CA ASN A 786 -14.80 -10.15 38.88
C ASN A 786 -13.78 -9.31 38.10
N HIS A 787 -13.90 -9.24 36.77
CA HIS A 787 -12.94 -8.53 35.93
C HIS A 787 -13.25 -7.02 35.88
N PRO A 788 -12.28 -6.11 36.11
CA PRO A 788 -12.53 -4.65 36.23
C PRO A 788 -13.15 -4.02 34.98
N VAL A 789 -12.76 -4.50 33.80
CA VAL A 789 -13.29 -4.06 32.49
C VAL A 789 -14.43 -4.94 31.99
N LEU A 790 -14.28 -6.27 31.99
CA LEU A 790 -15.24 -7.17 31.30
C LEU A 790 -16.62 -7.20 31.96
N LYS A 791 -16.73 -6.96 33.27
CA LYS A 791 -18.03 -6.84 33.95
C LYS A 791 -18.91 -5.69 33.45
N LYS A 792 -18.32 -4.71 32.75
CA LYS A 792 -19.01 -3.49 32.26
C LYS A 792 -19.43 -3.57 30.79
N VAL A 793 -19.25 -4.71 30.12
CA VAL A 793 -19.59 -4.89 28.71
C VAL A 793 -20.36 -6.19 28.50
N ASP A 794 -21.15 -6.26 27.44
CA ASP A 794 -21.79 -7.49 27.03
C ASP A 794 -20.83 -8.33 26.16
N HIS A 795 -21.08 -9.62 25.98
CA HIS A 795 -20.17 -10.54 25.30
C HIS A 795 -20.85 -11.35 24.18
N LEU A 796 -20.11 -11.58 23.09
CA LEU A 796 -20.46 -12.51 22.02
C LEU A 796 -19.49 -13.70 22.07
N PHE A 797 -20.01 -14.90 22.29
CA PHE A 797 -19.25 -16.13 22.19
C PHE A 797 -19.55 -16.83 20.86
N THR A 798 -18.52 -17.21 20.11
CA THR A 798 -18.63 -17.95 18.85
C THR A 798 -17.99 -19.32 19.02
N VAL A 799 -18.76 -20.37 18.76
CA VAL A 799 -18.35 -21.76 18.83
C VAL A 799 -18.12 -22.27 17.41
N LYS A 800 -16.98 -22.92 17.18
CA LYS A 800 -16.67 -23.61 15.93
C LYS A 800 -16.42 -25.08 16.24
N ALA A 801 -17.01 -25.97 15.45
CA ALA A 801 -16.87 -27.41 15.59
C ALA A 801 -16.51 -28.07 14.25
N GLU A 802 -15.62 -29.04 14.28
CA GLU A 802 -15.27 -29.92 13.15
C GLU A 802 -15.60 -31.35 13.58
N MET A 803 -16.55 -32.00 12.91
CA MET A 803 -16.98 -33.37 13.22
C MET A 803 -16.54 -34.31 12.09
N THR A 804 -15.90 -35.41 12.46
CA THR A 804 -15.49 -36.48 11.54
C THR A 804 -16.23 -37.76 11.88
N ASP A 805 -17.04 -38.25 10.94
CA ASP A 805 -17.79 -39.50 11.08
C ASP A 805 -16.93 -40.74 10.74
N GLN A 806 -17.54 -41.93 10.78
CA GLN A 806 -16.88 -43.20 10.45
C GLN A 806 -16.43 -43.28 8.98
N SER A 807 -17.10 -42.56 8.06
CA SER A 807 -16.67 -42.45 6.65
C SER A 807 -15.42 -41.57 6.45
N ARG A 808 -14.84 -41.04 7.54
CA ARG A 808 -13.70 -40.12 7.59
C ARG A 808 -13.98 -38.79 6.88
N ARG A 809 -15.26 -38.41 6.76
CA ARG A 809 -15.64 -37.11 6.20
C ARG A 809 -15.76 -36.08 7.31
N MET A 810 -15.15 -34.92 7.08
CA MET A 810 -15.18 -33.82 8.02
C MET A 810 -16.23 -32.79 7.61
N ILE A 811 -17.22 -32.57 8.46
CA ILE A 811 -18.21 -31.51 8.32
C ILE A 811 -17.97 -30.46 9.41
N ARG A 812 -18.13 -29.19 9.07
CA ARG A 812 -17.95 -28.07 9.99
C ARG A 812 -19.30 -27.51 10.42
N GLY A 813 -19.43 -27.22 11.71
CA GLY A 813 -20.56 -26.52 12.30
C GLY A 813 -20.10 -25.29 13.08
N GLY A 814 -20.99 -24.33 13.25
CA GLY A 814 -20.71 -23.13 14.03
C GLY A 814 -21.97 -22.58 14.67
N GLY A 815 -21.82 -21.99 15.84
CA GLY A 815 -22.90 -21.36 16.59
C GLY A 815 -22.39 -20.13 17.32
N SER A 816 -23.31 -19.29 17.79
CA SER A 816 -22.94 -18.16 18.63
C SER A 816 -24.00 -17.91 19.69
N MET A 817 -23.60 -17.24 20.77
CA MET A 817 -24.51 -16.79 21.81
C MET A 817 -24.09 -15.43 22.35
N LYS A 818 -25.09 -14.64 22.71
CA LYS A 818 -24.93 -13.33 23.33
C LYS A 818 -25.14 -13.49 24.83
N VAL A 819 -24.18 -13.04 25.61
CA VAL A 819 -24.22 -13.03 27.08
C VAL A 819 -24.24 -11.57 27.51
N THR A 820 -25.30 -11.14 28.17
CA THR A 820 -25.56 -9.71 28.42
C THR A 820 -25.79 -9.41 29.90
N ARG A 821 -25.64 -8.13 30.25
CA ARG A 821 -25.90 -7.63 31.61
C ARG A 821 -27.37 -7.30 31.87
N LYS A 822 -28.11 -7.00 30.80
CA LYS A 822 -29.54 -6.65 30.80
C LYS A 822 -30.33 -7.64 29.97
N ALA A 823 -31.58 -7.90 30.33
CA ALA A 823 -32.48 -8.82 29.64
C ALA A 823 -32.98 -8.23 28.30
N PHE A 824 -33.07 -6.91 28.20
CA PHE A 824 -33.39 -6.22 26.94
C PHE A 824 -32.71 -4.83 26.86
N TYR A 825 -32.83 -4.21 25.69
CA TYR A 825 -32.34 -2.87 25.37
C TYR A 825 -33.49 -2.02 24.84
N SER A 826 -33.47 -0.72 25.11
CA SER A 826 -34.48 0.21 24.62
C SER A 826 -33.84 1.35 23.84
N TYR A 827 -34.51 1.78 22.78
CA TYR A 827 -34.11 2.89 21.92
C TYR A 827 -35.27 3.85 21.72
N ILE A 828 -34.97 5.12 21.45
CA ILE A 828 -35.97 6.11 21.03
C ILE A 828 -35.52 6.66 19.68
N PHE A 829 -36.36 6.48 18.67
CA PHE A 829 -36.14 7.00 17.31
C PHE A 829 -37.07 8.17 17.04
N SER A 830 -36.57 9.15 16.29
CA SER A 830 -37.36 10.27 15.78
C SER A 830 -37.51 10.12 14.28
N GLN A 831 -38.70 10.44 13.74
CA GLN A 831 -38.92 10.47 12.30
C GLN A 831 -38.10 11.57 11.61
N ARG A 832 -37.84 12.68 12.33
CA ARG A 832 -37.02 13.81 11.87
C ARG A 832 -35.77 14.02 12.72
N GLY A 833 -34.73 14.61 12.13
CA GLY A 833 -33.51 15.01 12.84
C GLY A 833 -33.69 16.21 13.76
N PHE A 834 -34.60 17.12 13.39
CA PHE A 834 -35.13 18.20 14.20
C PHE A 834 -36.55 18.54 13.71
N TYR A 835 -37.29 19.30 14.51
CA TYR A 835 -38.63 19.79 14.20
C TYR A 835 -38.66 21.32 14.25
N THR A 836 -39.64 21.93 13.62
CA THR A 836 -39.95 23.35 13.86
C THR A 836 -40.76 23.49 15.14
N ALA A 837 -40.56 24.56 15.91
CA ALA A 837 -41.40 24.86 17.06
C ALA A 837 -42.87 24.97 16.61
N GLY A 838 -43.77 24.31 17.32
CA GLY A 838 -45.16 24.11 16.93
C GLY A 838 -45.44 22.80 16.16
N ASP A 839 -44.43 22.16 15.56
CA ASP A 839 -44.61 20.84 14.94
C ASP A 839 -44.98 19.77 15.98
N LYS A 840 -45.81 18.81 15.59
CA LYS A 840 -46.02 17.57 16.35
C LYS A 840 -44.90 16.57 16.02
N GLY A 841 -43.92 16.45 16.91
CA GLY A 841 -42.84 15.48 16.77
C GLY A 841 -43.33 14.06 17.05
N LYS A 842 -43.05 13.12 16.14
CA LYS A 842 -43.39 11.70 16.28
C LYS A 842 -42.16 10.87 16.64
N PHE A 843 -42.27 10.11 17.73
CA PHE A 843 -41.18 9.32 18.29
C PHE A 843 -41.60 7.86 18.51
N GLU A 844 -40.69 6.93 18.25
CA GLU A 844 -40.89 5.49 18.46
C GLU A 844 -39.92 4.99 19.53
N VAL A 845 -40.45 4.44 20.63
CA VAL A 845 -39.69 3.60 21.55
C VAL A 845 -39.65 2.19 21.00
N THR A 846 -38.46 1.58 20.95
CA THR A 846 -38.28 0.19 20.54
C THR A 846 -37.52 -0.58 21.62
N ALA A 847 -38.12 -1.64 22.17
CA ALA A 847 -37.55 -2.52 23.16
C ALA A 847 -37.27 -3.91 22.57
N LEU A 848 -36.01 -4.34 22.63
CA LEU A 848 -35.54 -5.55 21.98
C LEU A 848 -34.60 -6.36 22.89
N LYS A 849 -34.71 -7.68 22.83
CA LYS A 849 -33.69 -8.58 23.37
C LYS A 849 -32.38 -8.44 22.59
N ALA A 850 -31.30 -8.99 23.12
CA ALA A 850 -30.02 -9.05 22.43
C ALA A 850 -30.12 -9.75 21.05
N SER A 851 -31.10 -10.65 20.86
CA SER A 851 -31.40 -11.34 19.60
C SER A 851 -32.20 -10.52 18.59
N ASN A 852 -32.54 -9.26 18.88
CA ASN A 852 -33.51 -8.43 18.16
C ASN A 852 -34.96 -8.94 18.22
N GLU A 853 -35.29 -9.85 19.14
CA GLU A 853 -36.69 -10.19 19.42
C GLU A 853 -37.39 -9.04 20.15
N PRO A 854 -38.65 -8.74 19.82
CA PRO A 854 -39.43 -7.70 20.48
C PRO A 854 -39.69 -8.01 21.96
N VAL A 855 -39.75 -6.96 22.77
CA VAL A 855 -40.06 -7.05 24.21
C VAL A 855 -41.21 -6.12 24.55
N GLN A 856 -42.32 -6.70 24.98
CA GLN A 856 -43.42 -5.98 25.60
C GLN A 856 -43.02 -5.61 27.03
N THR A 857 -43.00 -4.32 27.36
CA THR A 857 -42.61 -3.82 28.68
C THR A 857 -43.34 -2.55 29.06
N LYS A 858 -43.55 -2.35 30.36
CA LYS A 858 -44.08 -1.12 30.95
C LYS A 858 -42.91 -0.23 31.37
N GLY A 859 -43.02 1.08 31.12
CA GLY A 859 -42.01 2.05 31.53
C GLY A 859 -42.60 3.45 31.72
N ILE A 860 -41.73 4.39 32.05
CA ILE A 860 -42.06 5.81 32.21
C ILE A 860 -41.29 6.59 31.14
N LEU A 861 -42.02 7.33 30.32
CA LEU A 861 -41.46 8.32 29.41
C LEU A 861 -41.31 9.66 30.14
N LYS A 862 -40.10 10.20 30.18
CA LYS A 862 -39.75 11.50 30.73
C LYS A 862 -39.17 12.38 29.61
N ILE A 863 -39.64 13.61 29.49
CA ILE A 863 -39.13 14.59 28.52
C ILE A 863 -38.59 15.78 29.30
N PHE A 864 -37.32 16.10 29.10
CA PHE A 864 -36.63 17.19 29.77
C PHE A 864 -36.27 18.29 28.78
N LYS A 865 -36.50 19.56 29.14
CA LYS A 865 -35.86 20.70 28.47
C LYS A 865 -34.42 20.79 28.94
N VAL A 866 -33.48 20.84 28.00
CA VAL A 866 -32.05 20.89 28.32
C VAL A 866 -31.60 22.35 28.38
N LYS A 867 -31.41 22.87 29.59
CA LYS A 867 -30.81 24.19 29.84
C LYS A 867 -29.34 24.01 30.26
N LYS A 868 -28.51 25.01 29.98
CA LYS A 868 -27.12 25.03 30.47
C LYS A 868 -27.07 25.70 31.84
N VAL A 869 -26.34 25.12 32.80
CA VAL A 869 -25.89 25.81 34.03
C VAL A 869 -24.37 25.73 34.13
N GLU A 870 -23.80 26.65 34.88
CA GLU A 870 -22.41 27.10 34.89
C GLU A 870 -21.30 26.04 35.10
N VAL A 871 -20.09 26.51 34.79
CA VAL A 871 -18.82 25.79 34.72
C VAL A 871 -18.32 25.48 36.12
N SER A 872 -18.16 24.21 36.49
CA SER A 872 -17.25 23.87 37.58
C SER A 872 -15.82 23.78 37.01
N ILE A 873 -14.94 24.65 37.52
CA ILE A 873 -13.50 24.47 37.34
C ILE A 873 -13.09 23.47 38.42
N ASN A 874 -12.66 22.28 38.02
CA ASN A 874 -12.13 21.30 38.95
C ASN A 874 -10.85 21.88 39.60
N LYS A 875 -10.96 22.36 40.85
CA LYS A 875 -9.83 22.92 41.65
C LYS A 875 -8.91 21.83 42.21
N ASP A 876 -9.09 20.57 41.81
CA ASP A 876 -8.39 19.44 42.43
C ASP A 876 -6.94 19.30 41.92
N LYS A 877 -6.00 19.92 42.67
CA LYS A 877 -4.57 20.03 42.35
C LYS A 877 -3.90 18.68 42.04
N LYS A 878 -4.29 17.59 42.72
CA LYS A 878 -3.64 16.27 42.61
C LYS A 878 -3.86 15.58 41.25
N ILE A 879 -5.02 15.77 40.62
CA ILE A 879 -5.31 15.20 39.28
C ILE A 879 -4.70 16.09 38.19
N SER A 880 -4.70 17.41 38.41
CA SER A 880 -4.05 18.40 37.55
C SER A 880 -2.58 18.05 37.28
N ASP A 881 -1.82 17.68 38.30
CA ASP A 881 -0.37 17.50 38.15
C ASP A 881 0.01 16.19 37.46
N LYS A 882 -0.81 15.13 37.64
CA LYS A 882 -0.65 13.86 36.92
C LYS A 882 -0.98 14.00 35.43
N ILE A 883 -1.98 14.83 35.08
CA ILE A 883 -2.34 15.14 33.69
C ILE A 883 -1.34 16.13 33.04
N LYS A 884 -0.81 17.11 33.79
CA LYS A 884 0.26 18.02 33.33
C LYS A 884 1.51 17.25 32.89
N LYS A 885 1.90 16.20 33.64
CA LYS A 885 3.06 15.35 33.32
C LYS A 885 2.84 14.46 32.08
N LEU A 886 1.60 14.08 31.75
CA LEU A 886 1.30 13.11 30.69
C LEU A 886 0.98 13.73 29.32
N LEU A 887 0.50 14.99 29.24
CA LEU A 887 -0.06 15.54 27.98
C LEU A 887 0.54 16.85 27.47
N GLY A 888 1.49 17.47 28.17
CA GLY A 888 2.28 18.62 27.66
C GLY A 888 1.46 19.83 27.18
N THR A 889 0.15 19.90 27.49
CA THR A 889 -0.78 20.95 27.05
C THR A 889 -1.63 21.35 28.26
N GLY A 890 -1.20 22.41 28.95
CA GLY A 890 -1.90 22.97 30.09
C GLY A 890 -3.18 23.69 29.68
N LYS A 891 -4.25 22.96 29.38
CA LYS A 891 -5.61 23.53 29.35
C LYS A 891 -6.51 22.78 30.33
N LEU A 892 -6.87 23.47 31.41
CA LEU A 892 -7.97 23.11 32.30
C LEU A 892 -9.22 22.85 31.44
N LYS A 893 -9.80 21.65 31.52
CA LYS A 893 -11.06 21.35 30.82
C LYS A 893 -12.20 21.97 31.62
N LYS A 894 -12.87 22.97 31.05
CA LYS A 894 -14.18 23.42 31.54
C LYS A 894 -15.13 22.22 31.45
N GLN A 895 -15.68 21.78 32.59
CA GLN A 895 -16.74 20.79 32.61
C GLN A 895 -18.06 21.55 32.50
N PHE A 896 -18.86 21.20 31.49
CA PHE A 896 -20.19 21.77 31.30
C PHE A 896 -21.21 20.81 31.89
N THR A 897 -22.09 21.31 32.76
CA THR A 897 -23.18 20.51 33.34
C THR A 897 -24.49 20.92 32.68
N GLU A 898 -25.20 19.95 32.12
CA GLU A 898 -26.54 20.16 31.57
C GLU A 898 -27.56 20.12 32.72
N LYS A 899 -28.36 21.18 32.89
CA LYS A 899 -29.53 21.17 33.77
C LYS A 899 -30.72 20.66 32.97
N LEU A 900 -31.26 19.54 33.41
CA LEU A 900 -32.47 18.94 32.84
C LEU A 900 -33.67 19.42 33.65
N THR A 901 -34.59 20.14 33.02
CA THR A 901 -35.88 20.51 33.63
C THR A 901 -36.94 19.57 33.08
N LEU A 902 -37.60 18.80 33.94
CA LEU A 902 -38.68 17.90 33.52
C LEU A 902 -39.85 18.74 32.99
N VAL A 903 -40.31 18.44 31.77
CA VAL A 903 -41.43 19.13 31.10
C VAL A 903 -42.64 18.22 31.01
N HIS A 904 -42.42 16.92 30.80
CA HIS A 904 -43.49 15.95 30.67
C HIS A 904 -43.05 14.60 31.24
N SER A 905 -43.96 13.91 31.91
CA SER A 905 -43.77 12.55 32.40
C SER A 905 -45.08 11.77 32.27
N ARG A 906 -45.03 10.59 31.66
CA ARG A 906 -46.20 9.70 31.57
C ARG A 906 -45.81 8.22 31.51
N PRO A 907 -46.67 7.30 31.97
CA PRO A 907 -46.53 5.89 31.65
C PRO A 907 -46.54 5.65 30.13
N LEU A 908 -45.72 4.71 29.66
CA LEU A 908 -45.72 4.26 28.27
C LEU A 908 -45.41 2.76 28.24
N SER A 909 -46.19 2.00 27.48
CA SER A 909 -46.00 0.55 27.33
C SER A 909 -45.72 0.21 25.88
N THR A 910 -44.75 -0.67 25.64
CA THR A 910 -44.55 -1.24 24.31
C THR A 910 -45.59 -2.32 24.03
N ASN A 911 -45.90 -2.54 22.76
CA ASN A 911 -46.82 -3.57 22.26
C ASN A 911 -46.10 -4.92 22.03
N ALA A 912 -46.78 -5.90 21.41
CA ALA A 912 -46.23 -7.22 21.13
C ALA A 912 -45.02 -7.18 20.17
N GLU A 913 -44.95 -6.18 19.28
CA GLU A 913 -43.79 -5.90 18.42
C GLU A 913 -42.68 -5.13 19.14
N GLY A 914 -42.80 -4.92 20.45
CA GLY A 914 -41.82 -4.22 21.27
C GLY A 914 -41.74 -2.73 20.97
N LYS A 915 -42.82 -2.13 20.43
CA LYS A 915 -42.87 -0.73 20.02
C LYS A 915 -43.89 0.08 20.82
N ALA A 916 -43.57 1.35 21.06
CA ALA A 916 -44.54 2.34 21.52
C ALA A 916 -44.32 3.65 20.76
N VAL A 917 -45.37 4.20 20.16
CA VAL A 917 -45.30 5.49 19.45
C VAL A 917 -45.89 6.56 20.35
N PHE A 918 -45.26 7.73 20.37
CA PHE A 918 -45.76 8.87 21.10
C PHE A 918 -45.48 10.17 20.36
N GLU A 919 -46.33 11.16 20.59
CA GLU A 919 -46.17 12.51 20.05
C GLU A 919 -45.76 13.49 21.14
N PHE A 920 -44.96 14.50 20.76
CA PHE A 920 -44.59 15.63 21.61
C PHE A 920 -44.55 16.90 20.76
N LYS A 921 -45.24 17.95 21.23
CA LYS A 921 -45.28 19.29 20.63
C LYS A 921 -44.80 20.30 21.67
N THR A 922 -44.08 21.31 21.21
CA THR A 922 -43.68 22.49 22.01
C THR A 922 -43.59 23.70 21.10
N ASP A 923 -44.11 24.84 21.55
CA ASP A 923 -43.99 26.12 20.83
C ASP A 923 -42.69 26.86 21.21
N GLU A 924 -42.00 26.40 22.25
CA GLU A 924 -40.70 26.95 22.65
C GLU A 924 -39.55 26.28 21.89
N PRO A 925 -38.71 27.05 21.16
CA PRO A 925 -37.49 26.53 20.57
C PRO A 925 -36.47 26.07 21.63
N GLY A 926 -35.79 24.96 21.36
CA GLY A 926 -34.75 24.45 22.23
C GLY A 926 -34.41 22.98 22.00
N ARG A 927 -33.51 22.47 22.84
CA ARG A 927 -33.14 21.05 22.88
C ARG A 927 -33.90 20.33 23.99
N TYR A 928 -34.48 19.19 23.65
CA TYR A 928 -35.23 18.34 24.56
C TYR A 928 -34.60 16.94 24.61
N ARG A 929 -34.52 16.37 25.81
CA ARG A 929 -34.03 15.00 26.06
C ARG A 929 -35.20 14.10 26.43
N LEU A 930 -35.47 13.12 25.59
CA LEU A 930 -36.47 12.09 25.79
C LEU A 930 -35.80 10.88 26.44
N ILE A 931 -36.35 10.40 27.55
CA ILE A 931 -35.86 9.23 28.29
C ILE A 931 -37.03 8.28 28.51
N PHE A 932 -36.92 7.05 28.01
CA PHE A 932 -37.82 5.96 28.35
C PHE A 932 -37.10 5.06 29.35
N GLU A 933 -37.65 4.93 30.55
CA GLU A 933 -37.06 4.16 31.64
C GLU A 933 -37.97 2.97 32.00
N SER A 934 -37.39 1.78 32.08
CA SER A 934 -38.09 0.54 32.42
C SER A 934 -37.18 -0.39 33.22
N LYS A 935 -37.76 -1.34 33.97
CA LYS A 935 -37.01 -2.40 34.65
C LYS A 935 -37.10 -3.69 33.85
N ASP A 936 -36.00 -4.40 33.71
CA ASP A 936 -36.00 -5.72 33.09
C ASP A 936 -36.30 -6.85 34.08
N SER A 937 -36.53 -8.05 33.54
CA SER A 937 -36.80 -9.26 34.32
C SER A 937 -35.63 -9.70 35.22
N TRP A 938 -34.47 -9.05 35.13
CA TRP A 938 -33.28 -9.31 35.95
C TRP A 938 -33.04 -8.20 36.98
N GLY A 939 -33.98 -7.27 37.13
CA GLY A 939 -33.92 -6.14 38.07
C GLY A 939 -33.04 -4.98 37.61
N GLN A 940 -32.54 -4.98 36.37
CA GLN A 940 -31.70 -3.89 35.86
C GLN A 940 -32.54 -2.78 35.23
N THR A 941 -32.13 -1.54 35.46
CA THR A 941 -32.72 -0.38 34.77
C THR A 941 -32.30 -0.35 33.30
N VAL A 942 -33.27 -0.39 32.40
CA VAL A 942 -33.11 -0.19 30.95
C VAL A 942 -33.58 1.23 30.62
N GLN A 943 -32.74 1.97 29.90
CA GLN A 943 -33.05 3.33 29.46
C GLN A 943 -32.81 3.47 27.96
N GLY A 944 -33.78 4.02 27.24
CA GLY A 944 -33.62 4.57 25.90
C GLY A 944 -33.57 6.09 25.98
N ILE A 945 -32.57 6.72 25.36
CA ILE A 945 -32.35 8.17 25.44
C ILE A 945 -32.21 8.75 24.03
N ARG A 946 -32.90 9.87 23.78
CA ARG A 946 -32.78 10.65 22.55
C ARG A 946 -32.80 12.14 22.84
N ASP A 947 -31.87 12.89 22.26
CA ASP A 947 -31.98 14.35 22.18
C ASP A 947 -32.63 14.76 20.85
N ILE A 948 -33.47 15.80 20.88
CA ILE A 948 -34.12 16.36 19.70
C ILE A 948 -34.17 17.89 19.79
N TRP A 949 -34.08 18.57 18.65
CA TRP A 949 -34.28 20.00 18.55
C TRP A 949 -35.67 20.35 18.05
N PHE A 950 -36.27 21.36 18.68
CA PHE A 950 -37.36 22.16 18.12
C PHE A 950 -36.77 23.54 17.81
N THR A 951 -36.81 23.98 16.56
CA THR A 951 -36.15 25.20 16.09
C THR A 951 -37.15 26.16 15.45
N SER A 952 -36.76 27.41 15.21
CA SER A 952 -37.54 28.38 14.44
C SER A 952 -36.61 29.19 13.54
N LYS A 953 -37.15 29.98 12.61
CA LYS A 953 -36.33 30.87 11.76
C LYS A 953 -35.51 31.88 12.58
N ASP A 954 -36.04 32.30 13.74
CA ASP A 954 -35.38 33.24 14.65
C ASP A 954 -34.51 32.55 15.71
N PHE A 955 -34.38 31.22 15.65
CA PHE A 955 -33.57 30.48 16.61
C PHE A 955 -32.08 30.81 16.48
N THR A 956 -31.55 31.57 17.45
CA THR A 956 -30.15 32.00 17.43
C THR A 956 -29.17 30.96 17.99
N GLY A 957 -29.63 30.01 18.80
CA GLY A 957 -28.76 28.99 19.42
C GLY A 957 -27.74 29.51 20.45
N ASN A 958 -27.78 30.79 20.83
CA ASN A 958 -26.74 31.44 21.65
C ASN A 958 -26.51 30.76 23.02
N GLN A 959 -27.60 30.28 23.64
CA GLN A 959 -27.58 29.60 24.95
C GLN A 959 -26.95 28.19 24.91
N PHE A 960 -26.71 27.65 23.73
CA PHE A 960 -26.17 26.31 23.53
C PHE A 960 -24.69 26.32 23.18
N ASN A 961 -24.06 25.16 23.41
CA ASN A 961 -22.66 24.92 23.11
C ASN A 961 -22.56 23.83 22.05
N PHE A 962 -22.53 24.25 20.79
CA PHE A 962 -22.42 23.34 19.66
C PHE A 962 -20.97 22.86 19.49
N GLY A 963 -20.78 21.82 18.68
CA GLY A 963 -19.49 21.57 18.06
C GLY A 963 -19.00 22.79 17.25
N ASN A 964 -17.74 22.76 16.81
CA ASN A 964 -17.19 23.88 16.05
C ASN A 964 -18.01 24.18 14.78
N LEU A 965 -18.49 23.13 14.11
CA LEU A 965 -19.37 23.24 12.96
C LEU A 965 -20.23 21.97 12.87
N GLU A 966 -21.55 22.13 12.76
CA GLU A 966 -22.50 21.02 12.68
C GLU A 966 -23.49 21.25 11.54
N ILE A 967 -23.90 20.16 10.89
CA ILE A 967 -24.96 20.16 9.87
C ILE A 967 -25.97 19.10 10.29
N LEU A 968 -27.23 19.50 10.43
CA LEU A 968 -28.35 18.63 10.75
C LEU A 968 -29.38 18.70 9.64
N MET A 969 -29.91 17.54 9.29
CA MET A 969 -30.98 17.37 8.29
C MET A 969 -32.29 17.09 9.01
N ASP A 970 -33.41 17.64 8.53
CA ASP A 970 -34.72 17.34 9.11
C ASP A 970 -35.18 15.92 8.77
N LYS A 971 -34.92 15.39 7.56
CA LYS A 971 -35.26 14.00 7.19
C LYS A 971 -34.03 13.13 6.97
N ARG A 972 -34.24 11.81 7.08
CA ARG A 972 -33.23 10.78 6.78
C ARG A 972 -32.94 10.60 5.28
N HIS A 973 -33.89 10.96 4.42
CA HIS A 973 -33.78 11.01 2.95
C HIS A 973 -34.83 11.97 2.40
N TYR A 974 -34.67 12.32 1.13
CA TYR A 974 -35.59 13.18 0.40
C TYR A 974 -35.90 12.61 -0.97
N GLU A 975 -37.12 12.81 -1.45
CA GLU A 975 -37.51 12.50 -2.82
C GLU A 975 -37.32 13.70 -3.75
N GLU A 976 -37.29 13.45 -5.05
CA GLU A 976 -37.27 14.51 -6.05
C GLU A 976 -38.54 15.37 -5.95
N GLY A 977 -38.38 16.68 -5.81
CA GLY A 977 -39.46 17.64 -5.63
C GLY A 977 -39.66 18.08 -4.16
N GLU A 978 -39.08 17.38 -3.19
CA GLU A 978 -39.10 17.81 -1.79
C GLU A 978 -38.09 18.94 -1.52
N THR A 979 -38.28 19.66 -0.41
CA THR A 979 -37.31 20.64 0.12
C THR A 979 -36.72 20.11 1.41
N ALA A 980 -35.39 20.08 1.50
CA ALA A 980 -34.67 19.71 2.71
C ALA A 980 -34.50 20.91 3.64
N GLN A 981 -34.80 20.73 4.92
CA GLN A 981 -34.54 21.73 5.95
C GLN A 981 -33.20 21.40 6.61
N VAL A 982 -32.26 22.35 6.56
CA VAL A 982 -30.88 22.18 6.98
C VAL A 982 -30.55 23.16 8.09
N MET A 983 -30.27 22.63 9.28
CA MET A 983 -29.78 23.43 10.41
C MET A 983 -28.26 23.38 10.47
N VAL A 984 -27.62 24.54 10.44
CA VAL A 984 -26.17 24.69 10.54
C VAL A 984 -25.83 25.41 11.84
N ASN A 985 -24.98 24.78 12.66
CA ASN A 985 -24.56 25.35 13.94
C ASN A 985 -23.06 25.62 13.96
N ILE A 986 -22.67 26.73 14.60
CA ILE A 986 -21.28 27.13 14.82
C ILE A 986 -21.04 27.51 16.27
N GLN A 987 -19.82 27.30 16.73
CA GLN A 987 -19.46 27.67 18.09
C GLN A 987 -19.12 29.17 18.23
N GLN A 988 -18.53 29.76 17.18
CA GLN A 988 -18.12 31.16 17.15
C GLN A 988 -19.24 32.04 16.60
N LYS A 989 -19.81 32.91 17.44
CA LYS A 989 -20.84 33.87 17.00
C LYS A 989 -20.25 34.83 15.96
N GLY A 990 -21.02 35.11 14.90
CA GLY A 990 -20.68 36.09 13.86
C GLY A 990 -19.67 35.60 12.81
N ALA A 991 -19.25 34.34 12.85
CA ALA A 991 -18.43 33.75 11.79
C ALA A 991 -19.30 33.34 10.59
N THR A 992 -18.84 33.63 9.37
CA THR A 992 -19.51 33.21 8.14
C THR A 992 -19.33 31.70 7.92
N VAL A 993 -20.36 31.05 7.38
CA VAL A 993 -20.32 29.64 6.99
C VAL A 993 -20.57 29.52 5.49
N LEU A 994 -19.59 28.94 4.78
CA LEU A 994 -19.76 28.52 3.40
C LEU A 994 -20.30 27.08 3.38
N LEU A 995 -21.54 26.90 2.96
CA LEU A 995 -22.16 25.61 2.72
C LEU A 995 -22.25 25.32 1.22
N THR A 996 -21.86 24.13 0.78
CA THR A 996 -21.91 23.75 -0.64
C THR A 996 -22.58 22.41 -0.85
N GLU A 997 -23.30 22.29 -1.96
CA GLU A 997 -23.80 21.02 -2.50
C GLU A 997 -22.73 20.41 -3.41
N GLU A 998 -22.28 19.19 -3.11
CA GLU A 998 -21.13 18.56 -3.78
C GLU A 998 -21.43 17.14 -4.25
N VAL A 999 -20.93 16.79 -5.44
CA VAL A 999 -21.02 15.46 -6.04
C VAL A 999 -19.72 15.13 -6.77
N GLY A 1000 -19.06 14.02 -6.40
CA GLY A 1000 -17.80 13.65 -7.02
C GLY A 1000 -16.75 14.76 -6.86
N SER A 1001 -16.32 15.31 -7.99
CA SER A 1001 -15.38 16.44 -8.07
C SER A 1001 -16.06 17.76 -8.46
N GLU A 1002 -17.38 17.89 -8.27
CA GLU A 1002 -18.19 19.03 -8.73
C GLU A 1002 -18.96 19.69 -7.58
N ILE A 1003 -18.98 21.02 -7.59
CA ILE A 1003 -19.79 21.86 -6.70
C ILE A 1003 -21.06 22.29 -7.46
N LEU A 1004 -22.21 21.72 -7.07
CA LEU A 1004 -23.52 21.94 -7.69
C LEU A 1004 -24.15 23.28 -7.31
N ALA A 1005 -23.96 23.73 -6.08
CA ALA A 1005 -24.47 25.00 -5.56
C ALA A 1005 -23.65 25.47 -4.35
N THR A 1006 -23.78 26.75 -4.01
CA THR A 1006 -23.06 27.40 -2.91
C THR A 1006 -24.03 28.32 -2.16
N HIS A 1007 -23.97 28.24 -0.83
CA HIS A 1007 -24.81 28.97 0.11
C HIS A 1007 -23.89 29.63 1.13
N VAL A 1008 -23.95 30.96 1.25
CA VAL A 1008 -23.19 31.70 2.26
C VAL A 1008 -24.13 32.07 3.39
N LEU A 1009 -23.87 31.55 4.57
CA LEU A 1009 -24.69 31.76 5.75
C LEU A 1009 -23.99 32.77 6.67
N HIS A 1010 -24.75 33.76 7.12
CA HIS A 1010 -24.36 34.73 8.13
C HIS A 1010 -25.26 34.57 9.37
N PRO A 1011 -25.00 33.58 10.26
CA PRO A 1011 -25.89 33.31 11.38
C PRO A 1011 -26.01 34.52 12.32
N LYS A 1012 -27.24 34.96 12.65
CA LYS A 1012 -27.49 36.04 13.63
C LYS A 1012 -26.93 35.70 15.03
N GLY A 1013 -26.80 34.41 15.34
CA GLY A 1013 -26.17 33.88 16.54
C GLY A 1013 -25.18 32.76 16.24
N LYS A 1014 -25.49 31.58 16.75
CA LYS A 1014 -24.74 30.33 16.58
C LYS A 1014 -25.45 29.32 15.67
N SER A 1015 -26.68 29.59 15.26
CA SER A 1015 -27.48 28.70 14.43
C SER A 1015 -28.07 29.42 13.23
N ALA A 1016 -28.20 28.72 12.12
CA ALA A 1016 -28.91 29.15 10.91
C ALA A 1016 -29.73 27.98 10.34
N LEU A 1017 -30.90 28.29 9.80
CA LEU A 1017 -31.77 27.34 9.11
C LEU A 1017 -31.85 27.71 7.62
N LEU A 1018 -31.69 26.73 6.74
CA LEU A 1018 -31.69 26.88 5.28
C LEU A 1018 -32.60 25.85 4.64
N GLU A 1019 -33.28 26.24 3.57
CA GLU A 1019 -34.06 25.37 2.71
C GLU A 1019 -33.28 25.01 1.44
N ILE A 1020 -33.20 23.72 1.11
CA ILE A 1020 -32.52 23.23 -0.10
C ILE A 1020 -33.49 22.42 -0.96
N PRO A 1021 -33.90 22.90 -2.14
CA PRO A 1021 -34.80 22.17 -3.03
C PRO A 1021 -34.12 20.95 -3.66
N ILE A 1022 -34.78 19.79 -3.60
CA ILE A 1022 -34.26 18.52 -4.08
C ILE A 1022 -34.73 18.25 -5.51
N SER A 1023 -33.77 18.10 -6.43
CA SER A 1023 -34.04 17.83 -7.85
C SER A 1023 -33.22 16.65 -8.36
N LYS A 1024 -33.43 16.30 -9.64
CA LYS A 1024 -32.74 15.20 -10.34
C LYS A 1024 -31.21 15.20 -10.18
N LYS A 1025 -30.57 16.38 -10.09
CA LYS A 1025 -29.12 16.51 -9.89
C LYS A 1025 -28.63 15.93 -8.56
N HIS A 1026 -29.52 15.70 -7.58
CA HIS A 1026 -29.19 15.16 -6.25
C HIS A 1026 -29.28 13.63 -6.15
N ILE A 1027 -29.89 12.96 -7.14
CA ILE A 1027 -30.05 11.50 -7.17
C ILE A 1027 -28.72 10.82 -7.56
N PRO A 1028 -28.32 9.69 -6.93
CA PRO A 1028 -28.96 9.01 -5.79
C PRO A 1028 -28.53 9.56 -4.43
N ASN A 1029 -27.54 10.44 -4.37
CA ASN A 1029 -27.06 11.10 -3.17
C ASN A 1029 -26.17 12.29 -3.54
N PHE A 1030 -26.03 13.24 -2.63
CA PHE A 1030 -25.04 14.32 -2.73
C PHE A 1030 -24.44 14.57 -1.34
N PHE A 1031 -23.50 15.51 -1.25
CA PHE A 1031 -22.90 15.90 0.01
C PHE A 1031 -23.15 17.38 0.28
N LEU A 1032 -23.46 17.68 1.53
CA LEU A 1032 -23.38 19.04 2.05
C LEU A 1032 -22.06 19.19 2.78
N GLN A 1033 -21.30 20.20 2.41
CA GLN A 1033 -20.04 20.52 3.09
C GLN A 1033 -20.04 21.97 3.56
N ALA A 1034 -20.01 22.15 4.88
CA ALA A 1034 -19.87 23.44 5.52
C ALA A 1034 -18.40 23.70 5.84
N VAL A 1035 -17.98 24.95 5.66
CA VAL A 1035 -16.66 25.46 6.05
C VAL A 1035 -16.84 26.79 6.76
N SER A 1036 -16.15 26.95 7.89
CA SER A 1036 -15.99 28.24 8.57
C SER A 1036 -14.56 28.38 9.08
N ILE A 1037 -14.05 29.60 9.12
CA ILE A 1037 -12.68 29.90 9.50
C ILE A 1037 -12.74 30.81 10.73
N TYR A 1038 -12.24 30.36 11.88
CA TYR A 1038 -12.15 31.23 13.07
C TYR A 1038 -11.18 30.63 14.09
N GLN A 1039 -10.72 31.45 15.05
CA GLN A 1039 -9.70 31.06 16.04
C GLN A 1039 -8.43 30.46 15.40
N GLY A 1040 -8.10 30.98 14.21
CA GLY A 1040 -7.07 30.56 13.27
C GLY A 1040 -7.06 29.07 12.93
N LYS A 1041 -8.24 28.48 12.83
CA LYS A 1041 -8.48 27.11 12.39
C LYS A 1041 -9.55 27.13 11.32
N ILE A 1042 -9.52 26.11 10.47
CA ILE A 1042 -10.61 25.87 9.53
C ILE A 1042 -11.43 24.72 10.08
N HIS A 1043 -12.71 24.99 10.30
CA HIS A 1043 -13.70 24.04 10.75
C HIS A 1043 -14.47 23.57 9.53
N LEU A 1044 -14.57 22.25 9.38
CA LEU A 1044 -15.20 21.62 8.23
C LEU A 1044 -16.11 20.52 8.74
N GLN A 1045 -17.34 20.52 8.21
CA GLN A 1045 -18.30 19.45 8.45
C GLN A 1045 -18.85 18.98 7.11
N ARG A 1046 -19.00 17.66 6.96
CA ARG A 1046 -19.65 17.07 5.79
C ARG A 1046 -20.72 16.09 6.20
N VAL A 1047 -21.86 16.16 5.53
CA VAL A 1047 -22.96 15.20 5.66
C VAL A 1047 -23.32 14.68 4.28
N GLN A 1048 -23.54 13.37 4.17
CA GLN A 1048 -24.11 12.76 2.97
C GLN A 1048 -25.63 12.86 3.05
N VAL A 1049 -26.25 13.40 2.01
CA VAL A 1049 -27.70 13.52 1.88
C VAL A 1049 -28.19 12.47 0.89
N PHE A 1050 -29.21 11.71 1.30
CA PHE A 1050 -29.72 10.55 0.58
C PHE A 1050 -30.96 10.93 -0.23
N VAL A 1051 -30.93 10.65 -1.54
CA VAL A 1051 -32.02 11.00 -2.47
C VAL A 1051 -32.33 9.79 -3.37
N PRO A 1052 -33.19 8.85 -2.93
CA PRO A 1052 -33.42 7.61 -3.64
C PRO A 1052 -34.07 7.81 -5.01
N PRO A 1053 -33.76 6.95 -6.00
CA PRO A 1053 -34.34 7.02 -7.33
C PRO A 1053 -35.73 6.34 -7.36
N VAL A 1054 -36.69 6.84 -6.57
CA VAL A 1054 -38.01 6.21 -6.35
C VAL A 1054 -38.72 5.87 -7.67
N LYS A 1055 -38.73 6.81 -8.61
CA LYS A 1055 -39.32 6.67 -9.95
C LYS A 1055 -38.65 5.65 -10.87
N LYS A 1056 -37.55 5.00 -10.45
CA LYS A 1056 -36.77 4.04 -11.26
C LYS A 1056 -36.76 2.62 -10.70
N ILE A 1057 -37.47 2.36 -9.61
CA ILE A 1057 -37.52 1.06 -8.95
C ILE A 1057 -38.95 0.51 -9.00
N LEU A 1058 -39.11 -0.66 -9.62
CA LEU A 1058 -40.34 -1.43 -9.60
C LEU A 1058 -40.37 -2.38 -8.40
N LYS A 1059 -41.56 -2.66 -7.88
CA LYS A 1059 -41.84 -3.71 -6.90
C LYS A 1059 -42.48 -4.89 -7.63
N LEU A 1060 -42.03 -6.10 -7.28
CA LEU A 1060 -42.53 -7.34 -7.84
C LEU A 1060 -43.01 -8.23 -6.69
N ALA A 1061 -44.24 -8.73 -6.79
CA ALA A 1061 -44.80 -9.71 -5.88
C ALA A 1061 -45.20 -10.98 -6.66
N LEU A 1062 -44.83 -12.14 -6.12
CA LEU A 1062 -45.25 -13.44 -6.63
C LEU A 1062 -46.25 -14.04 -5.65
N LYS A 1063 -47.43 -14.40 -6.14
CA LYS A 1063 -48.48 -15.04 -5.33
C LYS A 1063 -48.76 -16.43 -5.91
N PRO A 1064 -48.14 -17.50 -5.38
CA PRO A 1064 -48.51 -18.85 -5.76
C PRO A 1064 -49.92 -19.15 -5.24
N SER A 1065 -50.71 -19.91 -6.00
CA SER A 1065 -52.07 -20.26 -5.57
C SER A 1065 -52.11 -21.15 -4.31
N LYS A 1066 -51.02 -21.87 -4.01
CA LYS A 1066 -50.84 -22.65 -2.78
C LYS A 1066 -49.36 -22.80 -2.38
N PRO A 1067 -49.05 -23.07 -1.09
CA PRO A 1067 -47.66 -23.13 -0.61
C PRO A 1067 -46.89 -24.40 -0.99
N PHE A 1068 -47.60 -25.50 -1.31
CA PHE A 1068 -46.99 -26.80 -1.65
C PHE A 1068 -47.70 -27.44 -2.85
N TYR A 1069 -46.92 -28.06 -3.73
CA TYR A 1069 -47.38 -28.79 -4.92
C TYR A 1069 -46.84 -30.22 -4.90
N ARG A 1070 -47.61 -31.18 -5.42
CA ARG A 1070 -47.14 -32.55 -5.64
C ARG A 1070 -46.24 -32.61 -6.89
N PRO A 1071 -45.27 -33.55 -6.98
CA PRO A 1071 -44.55 -33.78 -8.23
C PRO A 1071 -45.49 -34.01 -9.41
N GLY A 1072 -45.27 -33.31 -10.53
CA GLY A 1072 -46.13 -33.37 -11.72
C GLY A 1072 -47.38 -32.47 -11.69
N GLU A 1073 -47.70 -31.86 -10.56
CA GLU A 1073 -48.84 -30.95 -10.44
C GLU A 1073 -48.60 -29.60 -11.15
N LYS A 1074 -49.62 -29.09 -11.87
CA LYS A 1074 -49.57 -27.75 -12.49
C LYS A 1074 -49.58 -26.65 -11.43
N ALA A 1075 -48.58 -25.78 -11.45
CA ALA A 1075 -48.49 -24.62 -10.55
C ALA A 1075 -48.96 -23.33 -11.23
N LYS A 1076 -49.83 -22.57 -10.57
CA LYS A 1076 -50.21 -21.19 -10.96
C LYS A 1076 -49.56 -20.18 -10.03
N ILE A 1077 -48.90 -19.18 -10.62
CA ILE A 1077 -48.20 -18.12 -9.90
C ILE A 1077 -48.59 -16.78 -10.54
N ASP A 1078 -49.29 -15.94 -9.78
CA ASP A 1078 -49.63 -14.60 -10.22
C ASP A 1078 -48.44 -13.66 -9.99
N VAL A 1079 -48.14 -12.82 -10.99
CA VAL A 1079 -47.03 -11.85 -10.95
C VAL A 1079 -47.61 -10.45 -10.96
N LEU A 1080 -47.50 -9.73 -9.84
CA LEU A 1080 -47.89 -8.32 -9.74
C LEU A 1080 -46.66 -7.43 -9.83
N VAL A 1081 -46.65 -6.49 -10.77
CA VAL A 1081 -45.61 -5.47 -10.92
C VAL A 1081 -46.21 -4.10 -10.66
N THR A 1082 -45.64 -3.36 -9.70
CA THR A 1082 -46.06 -1.98 -9.40
C THR A 1082 -44.87 -1.04 -9.40
N ASP A 1083 -45.13 0.25 -9.58
CA ASP A 1083 -44.13 1.31 -9.38
C ASP A 1083 -43.86 1.59 -7.87
N GLY A 1084 -43.05 2.62 -7.62
CA GLY A 1084 -42.72 3.07 -6.26
C GLY A 1084 -43.93 3.53 -5.43
N HIS A 1085 -44.99 4.00 -6.09
CA HIS A 1085 -46.25 4.48 -5.50
C HIS A 1085 -47.34 3.40 -5.48
N GLN A 1086 -46.97 2.13 -5.71
CA GLN A 1086 -47.88 0.98 -5.73
C GLN A 1086 -48.89 0.97 -6.89
N LYS A 1087 -48.66 1.76 -7.96
CA LYS A 1087 -49.49 1.70 -9.16
C LYS A 1087 -49.05 0.54 -10.05
N PRO A 1088 -49.96 -0.31 -10.55
CA PRO A 1088 -49.63 -1.39 -11.48
C PRO A 1088 -48.94 -0.87 -12.75
N VAL A 1089 -47.96 -1.61 -13.26
CA VAL A 1089 -47.26 -1.27 -14.51
C VAL A 1089 -47.12 -2.50 -15.40
N SER A 1090 -47.28 -2.31 -16.71
CA SER A 1090 -47.07 -3.37 -17.71
C SER A 1090 -45.62 -3.32 -18.22
N VAL A 1091 -44.87 -4.39 -17.97
CA VAL A 1091 -43.45 -4.52 -18.38
C VAL A 1091 -43.10 -5.99 -18.67
N PRO A 1092 -42.10 -6.27 -19.53
CA PRO A 1092 -41.59 -7.62 -19.71
C PRO A 1092 -40.99 -8.19 -18.40
N VAL A 1093 -41.34 -9.43 -18.07
CA VAL A 1093 -40.82 -10.14 -16.89
C VAL A 1093 -40.00 -11.36 -17.33
N CYS A 1094 -38.85 -11.57 -16.69
CA CYS A 1094 -38.02 -12.77 -16.88
C CYS A 1094 -38.14 -13.66 -15.64
N LEU A 1095 -38.74 -14.84 -15.80
CA LEU A 1095 -38.93 -15.83 -14.72
C LEU A 1095 -37.92 -16.98 -14.85
N GLY A 1096 -37.51 -17.54 -13.70
CA GLY A 1096 -36.64 -18.72 -13.64
C GLY A 1096 -37.04 -19.61 -12.46
N VAL A 1097 -37.05 -20.92 -12.68
CA VAL A 1097 -37.42 -21.94 -11.68
C VAL A 1097 -36.25 -22.89 -11.52
N VAL A 1098 -35.72 -23.03 -10.31
CA VAL A 1098 -34.58 -23.91 -10.00
C VAL A 1098 -34.78 -24.65 -8.68
N ASP A 1099 -34.18 -25.83 -8.55
CA ASP A 1099 -34.09 -26.58 -7.29
C ASP A 1099 -33.24 -25.82 -6.27
N GLN A 1100 -33.79 -25.53 -5.09
CA GLN A 1100 -33.12 -24.76 -4.03
C GLN A 1100 -31.76 -25.36 -3.58
N SER A 1101 -31.58 -26.68 -3.67
CA SER A 1101 -30.35 -27.39 -3.27
C SER A 1101 -29.12 -26.94 -4.05
N VAL A 1102 -29.28 -26.35 -5.25
CA VAL A 1102 -28.15 -25.84 -6.03
C VAL A 1102 -27.47 -24.64 -5.36
N TYR A 1103 -28.20 -23.88 -4.55
CA TYR A 1103 -27.67 -22.71 -3.84
C TYR A 1103 -26.78 -23.07 -2.64
N TYR A 1104 -26.91 -24.29 -2.11
CA TYR A 1104 -25.98 -24.81 -1.10
C TYR A 1104 -24.55 -24.92 -1.65
N ILE A 1105 -24.42 -25.27 -2.93
CA ILE A 1105 -23.12 -25.45 -3.60
C ILE A 1105 -22.57 -24.09 -4.06
N GLN A 1106 -23.43 -23.28 -4.68
CA GLN A 1106 -23.05 -21.97 -5.18
C GLN A 1106 -24.21 -21.00 -5.01
N GLY A 1107 -24.06 -20.04 -4.10
CA GLY A 1107 -24.98 -18.91 -3.98
C GLY A 1107 -25.10 -18.12 -5.29
N ASN A 1108 -26.22 -17.42 -5.46
CA ASN A 1108 -26.49 -16.65 -6.67
C ASN A 1108 -25.36 -15.66 -6.98
N LEU A 1109 -24.82 -15.73 -8.19
CA LEU A 1109 -23.73 -14.88 -8.68
C LEU A 1109 -24.24 -13.61 -9.37
N THR A 1110 -25.54 -13.55 -9.63
CA THR A 1110 -26.22 -12.38 -10.20
C THR A 1110 -26.44 -11.34 -9.10
N PRO A 1111 -25.99 -10.09 -9.28
CA PRO A 1111 -26.26 -9.04 -8.31
C PRO A 1111 -27.74 -8.61 -8.33
N ASP A 1112 -28.22 -8.01 -7.25
CA ASP A 1112 -29.52 -7.32 -7.25
C ASP A 1112 -29.54 -6.26 -8.36
N VAL A 1113 -30.53 -6.33 -9.26
CA VAL A 1113 -30.63 -5.46 -10.43
C VAL A 1113 -30.70 -3.97 -10.04
N ARG A 1114 -31.39 -3.66 -8.94
CA ARG A 1114 -31.51 -2.31 -8.41
C ARG A 1114 -30.15 -1.80 -7.96
N LYS A 1115 -29.37 -2.64 -7.26
CA LYS A 1115 -27.99 -2.31 -6.84
C LYS A 1115 -27.03 -2.20 -8.02
N PHE A 1116 -27.17 -3.03 -9.04
CA PHE A 1116 -26.28 -3.02 -10.20
C PHE A 1116 -26.37 -1.70 -10.99
N PHE A 1117 -27.59 -1.22 -11.25
CA PHE A 1117 -27.79 0.05 -11.93
C PHE A 1117 -27.72 1.23 -10.95
N TYR A 1118 -28.53 1.24 -9.90
CA TYR A 1118 -28.69 2.41 -9.02
C TYR A 1118 -27.92 2.33 -7.69
N GLY A 1119 -27.29 1.20 -7.37
CA GLY A 1119 -26.53 1.00 -6.13
C GLY A 1119 -25.15 1.66 -6.10
N THR A 1120 -24.71 2.29 -7.20
CA THR A 1120 -23.48 3.06 -7.20
C THR A 1120 -23.76 4.45 -6.63
N LEU A 1121 -23.47 4.64 -5.35
CA LEU A 1121 -23.51 5.96 -4.73
C LEU A 1121 -22.42 6.87 -5.33
N ARG A 1122 -22.72 8.14 -5.49
CA ARG A 1122 -21.76 9.14 -5.93
C ARG A 1122 -20.82 9.41 -4.77
N GLY A 1123 -19.52 9.22 -5.00
CA GLY A 1123 -18.50 9.52 -4.00
C GLY A 1123 -18.25 11.02 -3.84
N TRP A 1124 -17.40 11.38 -2.88
CA TRP A 1124 -16.85 12.73 -2.73
C TRP A 1124 -15.35 12.69 -3.03
N SER A 1125 -14.89 13.52 -3.98
CA SER A 1125 -13.51 13.54 -4.46
C SER A 1125 -13.00 14.94 -4.80
N LEU A 1126 -13.63 15.99 -4.26
CA LEU A 1126 -13.14 17.36 -4.39
C LEU A 1126 -11.82 17.52 -3.64
N GLN A 1127 -10.80 18.08 -4.31
CA GLN A 1127 -9.56 18.41 -3.61
C GLN A 1127 -9.79 19.67 -2.78
N TYR A 1128 -9.43 19.57 -1.50
CA TYR A 1128 -9.50 20.65 -0.53
C TYR A 1128 -8.09 21.09 -0.14
N LEU A 1129 -7.83 22.38 -0.24
CA LEU A 1129 -6.57 23.01 0.17
C LEU A 1129 -6.88 24.21 1.06
N SER A 1130 -5.93 24.54 1.91
CA SER A 1130 -6.04 25.72 2.77
C SER A 1130 -4.75 26.52 2.78
N SER A 1131 -4.88 27.81 3.09
CA SER A 1131 -3.69 28.63 3.33
C SER A 1131 -2.86 28.17 4.52
N TYR A 1132 -3.47 27.53 5.54
CA TYR A 1132 -2.72 26.95 6.67
C TYR A 1132 -1.83 25.76 6.30
N SER A 1133 -2.06 25.13 5.15
CA SER A 1133 -1.14 24.09 4.65
C SER A 1133 0.17 24.68 4.12
N PHE A 1134 0.23 25.99 3.87
CA PHE A 1134 1.38 26.63 3.25
C PHE A 1134 2.66 26.46 4.06
N ILE A 1135 3.70 26.02 3.34
CA ILE A 1135 5.07 25.96 3.83
C ILE A 1135 5.92 26.74 2.85
N SER A 1136 6.56 27.82 3.31
CA SER A 1136 7.64 28.45 2.56
C SER A 1136 8.90 27.60 2.77
N TYR A 1137 9.45 27.01 1.72
CA TYR A 1137 10.76 26.38 1.81
C TYR A 1137 11.86 27.43 1.87
N ALA A 1138 12.99 27.11 2.50
CA ALA A 1138 14.16 27.97 2.47
C ALA A 1138 14.91 27.77 1.15
N ILE A 1139 15.30 28.85 0.49
CA ILE A 1139 16.20 28.85 -0.66
C ILE A 1139 17.62 28.81 -0.11
N ILE A 1140 18.29 27.68 -0.26
CA ILE A 1140 19.63 27.46 0.30
C ILE A 1140 20.67 27.60 -0.82
N LYS A 1141 21.57 28.57 -0.67
CA LYS A 1141 22.81 28.71 -1.43
C LYS A 1141 23.93 28.11 -0.60
N ASP A 1142 24.48 27.00 -1.09
CA ASP A 1142 25.61 26.30 -0.48
C ASP A 1142 26.87 26.58 -1.32
N ASN A 1143 27.75 27.42 -0.79
CA ASN A 1143 29.05 27.75 -1.38
C ASN A 1143 30.18 26.90 -0.80
N SER A 1144 29.86 25.81 -0.09
CA SER A 1144 30.90 24.91 0.40
C SER A 1144 31.73 24.37 -0.77
N PRO A 1145 33.05 24.23 -0.63
CA PRO A 1145 33.90 23.68 -1.68
C PRO A 1145 33.35 22.33 -2.17
N TYR A 1146 33.10 22.21 -3.48
CA TYR A 1146 32.60 20.98 -4.09
C TYR A 1146 33.78 20.13 -4.57
N TYR A 1147 34.01 18.99 -3.92
CA TYR A 1147 35.18 18.13 -4.18
C TYR A 1147 34.95 17.13 -5.33
N TYR A 1148 34.57 17.61 -6.52
CA TYR A 1148 34.21 16.76 -7.68
C TYR A 1148 35.33 15.79 -8.09
N SER A 1149 36.60 16.22 -7.97
CA SER A 1149 37.79 15.39 -8.26
C SER A 1149 37.98 14.21 -7.30
N LEU A 1150 37.34 14.25 -6.12
CA LEU A 1150 37.43 13.22 -5.10
C LEU A 1150 36.15 12.36 -5.03
N TYR A 1151 35.17 12.59 -5.89
CA TYR A 1151 33.90 11.87 -5.86
C TYR A 1151 34.15 10.35 -5.92
N PRO A 1152 33.45 9.50 -5.13
CA PRO A 1152 33.76 8.07 -5.04
C PRO A 1152 33.53 7.34 -6.37
N CYS A 1153 34.57 7.23 -7.19
CA CYS A 1153 34.50 6.62 -8.52
C CYS A 1153 34.74 5.10 -8.48
N HIS A 1154 35.19 4.58 -7.33
CA HIS A 1154 35.55 3.17 -7.14
C HIS A 1154 34.42 2.33 -6.50
N GLY A 1155 33.27 2.95 -6.19
CA GLY A 1155 32.11 2.31 -5.56
C GLY A 1155 32.32 2.05 -4.07
N MET A 1156 31.73 0.99 -3.54
CA MET A 1156 32.06 0.47 -2.21
C MET A 1156 32.53 -0.98 -2.33
N PRO A 1157 33.27 -1.53 -1.34
CA PRO A 1157 33.64 -2.93 -1.37
C PRO A 1157 32.39 -3.84 -1.45
N PRO A 1158 32.47 -4.98 -2.17
CA PRO A 1158 31.30 -5.84 -2.43
C PRO A 1158 30.51 -6.17 -1.15
N GLY A 1159 29.23 -5.78 -1.14
CA GLY A 1159 28.31 -5.98 -0.01
C GLY A 1159 27.96 -4.71 0.77
N TRP A 1160 28.62 -3.58 0.47
CA TRP A 1160 28.06 -2.26 0.72
C TRP A 1160 27.34 -1.79 -0.54
N TRP A 1161 26.08 -1.37 -0.39
CA TRP A 1161 25.44 -0.60 -1.44
C TRP A 1161 26.04 0.80 -1.40
N TYR A 1162 26.28 1.39 -2.56
CA TYR A 1162 26.52 2.82 -2.63
C TYR A 1162 25.21 3.50 -2.19
N THR A 1163 25.10 3.79 -0.89
CA THR A 1163 24.41 5.01 -0.49
C THR A 1163 25.41 6.10 -0.88
N GLY A 1164 25.38 6.55 -2.12
CA GLY A 1164 25.87 7.91 -2.32
C GLY A 1164 25.12 8.83 -1.36
N PRO A 1165 25.43 10.13 -1.35
CA PRO A 1165 24.27 10.98 -1.55
C PRO A 1165 23.56 10.34 -2.75
N VAL A 1166 22.37 9.77 -2.50
CA VAL A 1166 21.42 9.75 -3.59
C VAL A 1166 21.47 11.18 -4.03
N ALA A 1167 22.08 11.42 -5.18
CA ALA A 1167 21.51 12.31 -6.14
C ALA A 1167 20.03 11.90 -6.23
N GLU A 1168 19.26 12.32 -5.23
CA GLU A 1168 18.42 13.46 -5.35
C GLU A 1168 19.12 14.48 -6.26
N GLU A 1169 19.42 14.16 -7.52
CA GLU A 1169 19.50 15.15 -8.57
C GLU A 1169 18.06 15.56 -8.91
N GLU A 1170 17.07 14.82 -8.43
CA GLU A 1170 15.70 15.32 -8.31
C GLU A 1170 15.52 16.14 -7.03
N SER A 1171 15.92 15.68 -5.83
CA SER A 1171 15.73 16.50 -4.62
C SER A 1171 16.79 17.58 -4.34
N GLU A 1172 18.09 17.43 -4.66
CA GLU A 1172 19.06 18.54 -4.60
C GLU A 1172 18.77 19.57 -5.70
N LYS A 1173 18.12 19.17 -6.80
CA LYS A 1173 17.54 20.13 -7.76
C LYS A 1173 16.25 20.72 -7.20
N GLU A 1174 15.43 19.98 -6.45
CA GLU A 1174 14.33 20.57 -5.65
C GLU A 1174 14.79 21.38 -4.42
N ILE A 1175 16.02 21.23 -3.91
CA ILE A 1175 16.59 21.99 -2.78
C ILE A 1175 17.35 23.21 -3.33
N ARG A 1176 18.04 23.08 -4.48
CA ARG A 1176 18.58 24.22 -5.25
C ARG A 1176 17.46 25.06 -5.90
N ASP A 1177 16.36 24.44 -6.31
CA ASP A 1177 15.13 25.11 -6.82
C ASP A 1177 14.01 25.18 -5.77
N GLY A 1178 14.36 25.02 -4.48
CA GLY A 1178 13.49 24.99 -3.29
C GLY A 1178 12.29 25.87 -3.43
N TYR A 1179 11.16 25.31 -3.92
CA TYR A 1179 9.94 26.01 -4.38
C TYR A 1179 10.07 27.54 -4.32
N SER A 1180 10.96 28.08 -5.16
CA SER A 1180 11.44 29.44 -4.97
C SER A 1180 10.29 30.42 -5.15
N LEU A 1181 10.36 31.58 -4.49
CA LEU A 1181 9.42 32.68 -4.74
C LEU A 1181 9.33 32.99 -6.24
N ARG A 1182 10.38 32.74 -7.04
CA ARG A 1182 10.34 32.77 -8.52
C ARG A 1182 9.15 32.02 -9.15
N LYS A 1183 8.76 30.86 -8.59
CA LYS A 1183 7.59 30.07 -9.06
C LYS A 1183 6.25 30.70 -8.65
N LEU A 1184 6.24 31.64 -7.70
CA LEU A 1184 5.10 32.48 -7.32
C LEU A 1184 4.96 33.74 -8.21
N ALA A 1185 6.07 34.38 -8.62
CA ALA A 1185 6.05 35.57 -9.48
C ALA A 1185 5.87 35.27 -10.97
N GLY A 1186 6.15 34.04 -11.41
CA GLY A 1186 5.54 33.53 -12.63
C GLY A 1186 6.43 33.36 -13.86
N GLN A 1187 7.63 32.78 -13.70
CA GLN A 1187 8.40 32.27 -14.84
C GLN A 1187 8.51 30.74 -14.81
N SER A 1188 8.15 30.09 -15.91
CA SER A 1188 8.71 28.79 -16.29
C SER A 1188 10.10 29.05 -16.89
N GLN A 1189 11.14 28.36 -16.44
CA GLN A 1189 12.24 28.10 -17.36
C GLN A 1189 11.61 27.38 -18.57
N GLY A 1190 11.81 27.97 -19.75
CA GLY A 1190 11.47 27.33 -21.00
C GLY A 1190 12.07 25.93 -21.08
N ALA A 1191 11.53 25.12 -21.98
CA ALA A 1191 12.15 23.86 -22.40
C ALA A 1191 13.67 24.03 -22.57
N PRO A 1192 14.49 23.01 -22.27
CA PRO A 1192 15.93 23.13 -22.45
C PRO A 1192 16.27 23.28 -23.94
N GLU A 1193 16.42 24.51 -24.41
CA GLU A 1193 17.36 24.82 -25.48
C GLU A 1193 18.77 24.73 -24.89
N ALA A 1194 19.27 23.50 -24.83
CA ALA A 1194 20.69 23.23 -24.68
C ALA A 1194 21.20 22.64 -26.00
N GLN A 1195 21.33 23.49 -27.02
CA GLN A 1195 22.28 23.27 -28.09
C GLN A 1195 23.15 24.50 -28.29
N LYS A 1196 24.45 24.23 -28.31
CA LYS A 1196 25.58 25.05 -28.77
C LYS A 1196 26.00 26.21 -27.87
N LYS A 1197 27.03 25.96 -27.04
CA LYS A 1197 28.40 26.43 -27.32
C LYS A 1197 29.42 25.95 -26.26
N SER A 1198 30.56 25.47 -26.78
CA SER A 1198 31.87 25.27 -26.11
C SER A 1198 31.96 24.03 -25.18
N LYS A 1199 32.98 23.16 -25.22
CA LYS A 1199 34.37 23.28 -25.72
C LYS A 1199 34.94 21.91 -26.13
N LYS A 1200 35.82 21.98 -27.12
CA LYS A 1200 36.90 21.05 -27.44
C LYS A 1200 37.67 20.60 -26.19
N GLY A 1201 38.17 19.37 -26.23
CA GLY A 1201 39.45 18.96 -25.61
C GLY A 1201 39.36 18.43 -24.18
N PHE A 1202 39.25 17.10 -24.03
CA PHE A 1202 40.21 16.30 -23.26
C PHE A 1202 40.02 14.83 -23.63
N SER A 1203 40.87 14.36 -24.54
CA SER A 1203 41.08 12.93 -24.81
C SER A 1203 41.89 12.33 -23.66
N GLY A 1204 41.26 11.43 -22.89
CA GLY A 1204 41.93 10.60 -21.90
C GLY A 1204 41.32 9.22 -21.88
N LYS A 1205 41.97 8.26 -22.54
CA LYS A 1205 41.58 6.84 -22.59
C LYS A 1205 41.62 6.23 -21.18
N ALA A 1206 40.50 5.71 -20.71
CA ALA A 1206 40.47 4.64 -19.71
C ALA A 1206 39.43 3.59 -20.16
N GLY A 1207 39.95 2.44 -20.57
CA GLY A 1207 39.22 1.38 -21.26
C GLY A 1207 38.23 0.62 -20.39
N ARG A 1208 37.03 0.38 -20.95
CA ARG A 1208 36.18 -0.75 -20.57
C ARG A 1208 36.27 -1.80 -21.68
N PHE A 1209 36.87 -2.93 -21.32
CA PHE A 1209 36.92 -4.14 -22.14
C PHE A 1209 35.50 -4.74 -22.31
N GLY A 1210 35.05 -4.77 -23.57
CA GLY A 1210 34.64 -6.00 -24.25
C GLY A 1210 33.29 -6.63 -23.92
N ALA A 1211 32.20 -6.06 -24.45
CA ALA A 1211 31.04 -6.84 -24.88
C ALA A 1211 30.82 -6.56 -26.38
N ALA A 1212 30.99 -7.60 -27.20
CA ALA A 1212 30.99 -7.53 -28.65
C ALA A 1212 29.62 -7.12 -29.23
N LYS A 1213 29.71 -6.24 -30.24
CA LYS A 1213 28.66 -5.79 -31.14
C LYS A 1213 27.96 -6.97 -31.84
N LYS A 1214 26.63 -6.92 -31.91
CA LYS A 1214 25.80 -7.04 -33.12
C LYS A 1214 24.34 -6.79 -32.73
N ALA A 1215 23.94 -5.52 -32.74
CA ALA A 1215 22.54 -5.12 -32.70
C ALA A 1215 21.94 -5.33 -34.11
N ARG A 1216 20.84 -6.07 -34.19
CA ARG A 1216 19.90 -6.03 -35.32
C ARG A 1216 19.13 -4.70 -35.23
N ALA A 1217 19.00 -4.03 -36.36
CA ALA A 1217 18.23 -2.80 -36.54
C ALA A 1217 16.77 -2.96 -36.07
N PRO A 1218 16.11 -1.90 -35.57
CA PRO A 1218 14.66 -1.89 -35.44
C PRO A 1218 14.05 -1.88 -36.85
N MET A 1219 13.24 -2.90 -37.16
CA MET A 1219 12.41 -2.94 -38.37
C MET A 1219 11.48 -1.73 -38.42
N ALA A 1220 11.57 -0.97 -39.50
CA ALA A 1220 10.61 0.04 -39.91
C ALA A 1220 9.22 -0.60 -40.15
N PRO A 1221 8.12 0.13 -39.92
CA PRO A 1221 6.81 -0.28 -40.41
C PRO A 1221 6.77 -0.19 -41.95
N PRO A 1222 6.07 -1.11 -42.64
CA PRO A 1222 5.97 -1.09 -44.09
C PRO A 1222 5.13 0.10 -44.56
N GLY A 1223 5.73 0.92 -45.42
CA GLY A 1223 5.04 1.93 -46.21
C GLY A 1223 4.49 1.35 -47.52
N ASP A 1224 3.43 2.02 -47.97
CA ASP A 1224 2.99 2.22 -49.36
C ASP A 1224 2.26 1.10 -50.11
N ARG A 1225 0.92 1.20 -50.09
CA ARG A 1225 0.14 1.07 -51.33
C ARG A 1225 -0.20 2.47 -51.84
N LYS A 1226 0.40 2.81 -52.97
CA LYS A 1226 0.11 3.95 -53.84
C LYS A 1226 -1.40 4.09 -54.08
N MET A 1227 -1.94 5.28 -53.87
CA MET A 1227 -3.12 5.78 -54.59
C MET A 1227 -2.63 6.83 -55.57
N ALA A 1228 -3.06 6.67 -56.83
CA ALA A 1228 -2.82 7.59 -57.92
C ALA A 1228 -3.50 8.96 -57.64
N LYS A 1229 -2.83 10.02 -58.07
CA LYS A 1229 -3.40 11.35 -58.27
C LYS A 1229 -4.28 11.31 -59.53
N ASP A 1230 -5.41 12.02 -59.51
CA ASP A 1230 -5.61 13.17 -60.40
C ASP A 1230 -6.91 13.94 -60.12
N ALA A 1231 -6.83 15.23 -60.49
CA ALA A 1231 -7.89 16.18 -60.84
C ALA A 1231 -8.72 16.87 -59.73
N LEU A 1232 -8.29 18.11 -59.44
CA LEU A 1232 -9.07 19.36 -59.41
C LEU A 1232 -10.60 19.27 -59.64
N ALA A 1233 -11.38 19.93 -58.77
CA ALA A 1233 -12.09 21.19 -59.13
C ALA A 1233 -13.22 21.54 -58.13
N LYS A 1234 -13.24 22.83 -57.78
CA LYS A 1234 -14.43 23.69 -57.49
C LYS A 1234 -15.19 23.49 -56.16
N SER A 1235 -15.06 24.51 -55.31
CA SER A 1235 -16.16 25.04 -54.51
C SER A 1235 -17.29 25.55 -55.45
N PRO A 1236 -18.55 25.69 -54.98
CA PRO A 1236 -18.90 26.89 -54.23
C PRO A 1236 -19.98 26.73 -53.13
N SER A 1237 -19.94 27.71 -52.22
CA SER A 1237 -21.00 28.35 -51.41
C SER A 1237 -22.43 27.78 -51.33
N ALA A 1238 -22.95 27.74 -50.10
CA ALA A 1238 -24.25 28.33 -49.66
C ALA A 1238 -24.32 28.14 -48.12
N SER A 1239 -24.15 29.16 -47.27
CA SER A 1239 -25.09 30.22 -46.85
C SER A 1239 -26.35 29.74 -46.13
N ASN A 1240 -26.60 30.38 -44.96
CA ASN A 1240 -27.87 30.50 -44.22
C ASN A 1240 -28.40 29.26 -43.50
N LYS A 1241 -29.09 29.33 -42.36
CA LYS A 1241 -29.45 30.39 -41.40
C LYS A 1241 -30.04 29.66 -40.17
N GLN A 1242 -29.89 30.31 -39.00
CA GLN A 1242 -30.85 30.44 -37.89
C GLN A 1242 -31.70 29.26 -37.35
N GLN A 1243 -31.59 29.14 -36.02
CA GLN A 1243 -32.67 29.01 -35.01
C GLN A 1243 -33.64 27.82 -35.07
N ALA A 1244 -33.51 26.94 -34.07
CA ALA A 1244 -34.46 26.79 -32.95
C ALA A 1244 -33.79 25.99 -31.82
#